data_AF-A0AAD8BIM7-F1
#
_entry.id   AF-A0AAD8BIM7-F1
#
_cell.length_a   1.000
_cell.length_b   1.000
_cell.length_c   1.000
_cell.angle_alpha   90.00
_cell.angle_beta   90.00
_cell.angle_gamma   90.00
#
_symmetry.space_group_name_H-M   'P 1'
#
loop_
_entity.id
_entity.type
_entity.pdbx_description
1 polymer ?
#
loop_
_entity_poly.entity_id
_entity_poly.type
_entity_poly.pdbx_seq_one_letter_code
_entity_poly.pdbx_strand_id
1 'polypeptide(L)'
;MAASICLPNNRRKCKRTLDVLYFSHIIVGIIFVSIFLEFVNSQSSSCVNCEQGICNKSKCFCDPGWDGELCNKCKGKVSSRDGKFRVQGVLYDGSGNYSQESTCSWLLKAEKEHSRVHFKLNEFITECIWDHLYIHDGDSSFSPLVAAYSGEIKSNPELKFKMSSQYVFIHFYSDAAFTLPGFNISYIIDDCDLECSENGQCTNGSCNCVAGWTGIHCDIPITYCPNNCSDRGHCIQDSCICNPGYTGNSCNLSSGGLNIQVLKPFQPEGLTGRASLSLVFDQSDLLFILGGYRMRDYNESNNMFIFNLTSNKWIQGNQSKHELWLRYGHSTVYYKNSLYLYGGTYKGDIANDFWTYNLGTHIWTLLMPGIWNVTGHTAHIYQDTMLVFFGYSNTYGYINEVMQYNFTSRNWSHVPTRGVVQGTYAHTSVYDEKSNRFFVYAGYQTSSSNTAILTDKLYSYDPENHEWFKLQSSGMPRYLHSAAILNGFILTFGGSFGSNTVNNTLLKCFVSDFMLYDIECDQWQKVNTTSLHLEYLDRFGHSMIAVNNTAYIFGGFNSVLLKDLIKITLDSCDMFQNETLCTSNVIKCKWSNNTCIRDTSCTSVKDSNSTCTTYTSCQACHIAQCHWCGNQCTSTSKCSQGPSNCTEKDTCSIYSSCNSCAINTACSWQNNVCVPGNGTTGCPQKPCSEHSNCQNCTSSSCMWCSNTAKCVETNAYVVAFHYAQCMDWTTKNMECQAMVCSQQKTCSECQSKPQCGWCNDETETGTGKCMDGGATGPVIPASCPAAERWSFLKCPLCQCNGHSKCFNGTNICTECKGNTTGDECEECSNGFYGDAKNGGQCSACSCNGQADTCNPSSGECFCRTRGVTGKNCEKCDDSNKYSGNPKDGGTCYYPLNTDFQYTFNLSKKEDINFTQINFLNIPLS
;
A
#
# COMPACT_ATOMS: atom_id res chain seq x y z
N MET A 1 68.23 1.89 -36.33
CA MET A 1 69.13 3.05 -36.42
C MET A 1 69.04 3.87 -35.14
N ALA A 2 69.87 3.56 -34.13
CA ALA A 2 69.94 4.36 -32.90
C ALA A 2 71.29 4.08 -32.22
N ALA A 3 72.37 4.47 -32.88
CA ALA A 3 73.73 4.31 -32.34
C ALA A 3 74.56 5.55 -32.69
N SER A 4 74.14 6.75 -32.25
CA SER A 4 74.96 7.96 -32.40
C SER A 4 74.76 9.03 -31.33
N ILE A 5 74.09 8.77 -30.20
CA ILE A 5 73.82 9.81 -29.18
C ILE A 5 74.04 9.27 -27.76
N CYS A 6 75.28 8.98 -27.33
CA CYS A 6 75.63 8.98 -25.90
C CYS A 6 77.12 9.35 -25.73
N LEU A 7 77.41 10.45 -25.01
CA LEU A 7 78.76 10.90 -24.67
C LEU A 7 79.48 9.97 -23.66
N PRO A 8 80.84 9.97 -23.59
CA PRO A 8 81.63 8.91 -22.93
C PRO A 8 81.39 8.70 -21.43
N ASN A 9 80.99 9.75 -20.71
CA ASN A 9 80.91 9.71 -19.24
C ASN A 9 79.57 9.24 -18.64
N ASN A 10 78.61 8.77 -19.46
CA ASN A 10 77.30 8.35 -18.92
C ASN A 10 76.66 7.11 -19.59
N ARG A 11 77.49 6.17 -20.08
CA ARG A 11 77.02 4.95 -20.76
C ARG A 11 76.09 4.05 -19.92
N ARG A 12 76.28 3.97 -18.59
CA ARG A 12 75.41 3.14 -17.71
C ARG A 12 74.03 3.75 -17.47
N LYS A 13 73.90 5.08 -17.41
CA LYS A 13 72.61 5.76 -17.28
C LYS A 13 71.84 5.78 -18.60
N CYS A 14 72.52 6.09 -19.72
CA CYS A 14 71.92 6.11 -21.07
C CYS A 14 71.28 4.75 -21.43
N LYS A 15 71.96 3.64 -21.14
CA LYS A 15 71.48 2.27 -21.42
C LYS A 15 70.26 1.88 -20.57
N ARG A 16 70.26 2.22 -19.28
CA ARG A 16 69.12 1.99 -18.37
C ARG A 16 67.87 2.78 -18.79
N THR A 17 68.03 4.02 -19.27
CA THR A 17 66.88 4.83 -19.71
C THR A 17 66.29 4.34 -21.03
N LEU A 18 67.13 3.87 -21.96
CA LEU A 18 66.68 3.23 -23.20
C LEU A 18 65.99 1.88 -22.95
N ASP A 19 66.50 1.06 -22.04
CA ASP A 19 65.87 -0.21 -21.66
C ASP A 19 64.51 0.03 -20.97
N VAL A 20 64.39 1.05 -20.11
CA VAL A 20 63.12 1.43 -19.45
C VAL A 20 62.10 1.97 -20.47
N LEU A 21 62.53 2.76 -21.45
CA LEU A 21 61.65 3.23 -22.54
C LEU A 21 61.18 2.07 -23.42
N TYR A 22 62.06 1.12 -23.74
CA TYR A 22 61.72 -0.07 -24.53
C TYR A 22 60.73 -0.99 -23.78
N PHE A 23 60.95 -1.21 -22.48
CA PHE A 23 60.00 -1.96 -21.63
C PHE A 23 58.68 -1.21 -21.43
N SER A 24 58.69 0.12 -21.34
CA SER A 24 57.44 0.90 -21.22
C SER A 24 56.58 0.83 -22.49
N HIS A 25 57.18 0.82 -23.68
CA HIS A 25 56.45 0.66 -24.94
C HIS A 25 55.92 -0.76 -25.13
N ILE A 26 56.65 -1.79 -24.65
CA ILE A 26 56.16 -3.16 -24.64
C ILE A 26 54.99 -3.31 -23.64
N ILE A 27 55.06 -2.71 -22.45
CA ILE A 27 53.97 -2.76 -21.47
C ILE A 27 52.74 -1.99 -21.98
N VAL A 28 52.92 -0.81 -22.58
CA VAL A 28 51.82 -0.05 -23.21
C VAL A 28 51.23 -0.82 -24.39
N GLY A 29 52.05 -1.50 -25.19
CA GLY A 29 51.60 -2.37 -26.28
C GLY A 29 50.83 -3.60 -25.78
N ILE A 30 51.28 -4.25 -24.69
CA ILE A 30 50.58 -5.38 -24.06
C ILE A 30 49.28 -4.90 -23.42
N ILE A 31 49.25 -3.74 -22.76
CA ILE A 31 48.03 -3.14 -22.22
C ILE A 31 47.08 -2.76 -23.36
N PHE A 32 47.56 -2.19 -24.46
CA PHE A 32 46.72 -1.93 -25.64
C PHE A 32 46.20 -3.22 -26.25
N VAL A 33 46.99 -4.28 -26.37
CA VAL A 33 46.55 -5.58 -26.90
C VAL A 33 45.60 -6.28 -25.94
N SER A 34 45.79 -6.18 -24.62
CA SER A 34 44.86 -6.69 -23.60
C SER A 34 43.56 -5.90 -23.58
N ILE A 35 43.61 -4.57 -23.68
CA ILE A 35 42.42 -3.71 -23.78
C ILE A 35 41.73 -3.95 -25.11
N PHE A 36 42.45 -4.14 -26.22
CA PHE A 36 41.86 -4.44 -27.54
C PHE A 36 41.33 -5.88 -27.59
N LEU A 37 41.93 -6.84 -26.87
CA LEU A 37 41.40 -8.20 -26.70
C LEU A 37 40.20 -8.23 -25.74
N GLU A 38 40.16 -7.37 -24.71
CA GLU A 38 38.96 -7.14 -23.89
C GLU A 38 37.87 -6.41 -24.70
N PHE A 39 38.23 -5.46 -25.57
CA PHE A 39 37.28 -4.75 -26.44
C PHE A 39 36.75 -5.67 -27.54
N VAL A 40 37.59 -6.52 -28.14
CA VAL A 40 37.21 -7.52 -29.15
C VAL A 40 36.46 -8.71 -28.50
N ASN A 41 36.80 -9.11 -27.26
CA ASN A 41 35.99 -10.08 -26.49
C ASN A 41 34.69 -9.46 -25.95
N SER A 42 34.60 -8.13 -25.81
CA SER A 42 33.34 -7.45 -25.45
C SER A 42 32.37 -7.33 -26.63
N GLN A 43 32.80 -7.65 -27.86
CA GLN A 43 31.96 -7.64 -29.06
C GLN A 43 31.56 -9.04 -29.55
N SER A 44 31.53 -10.04 -28.67
CA SER A 44 30.81 -11.29 -28.93
C SER A 44 30.03 -11.80 -27.71
N SER A 45 29.18 -10.96 -27.11
CA SER A 45 28.09 -11.50 -26.28
C SER A 45 26.98 -12.00 -27.21
N SER A 46 27.06 -13.28 -27.59
CA SER A 46 25.87 -13.96 -28.10
C SER A 46 24.81 -13.94 -26.99
N CYS A 47 23.57 -13.54 -27.30
CA CYS A 47 22.43 -13.58 -26.37
C CYS A 47 22.00 -15.03 -26.05
N VAL A 48 22.87 -15.87 -25.47
CA VAL A 48 22.56 -17.31 -25.31
C VAL A 48 21.35 -17.54 -24.40
N ASN A 49 21.06 -16.61 -23.48
CA ASN A 49 20.07 -16.80 -22.42
C ASN A 49 19.02 -15.66 -22.41
N CYS A 50 18.11 -15.64 -23.39
CA CYS A 50 16.87 -14.86 -23.25
C CYS A 50 15.88 -15.70 -22.43
N GLU A 51 15.43 -15.19 -21.28
CA GLU A 51 14.52 -15.94 -20.39
C GLU A 51 13.13 -16.08 -21.01
N GLN A 52 12.51 -14.96 -21.38
CA GLN A 52 11.18 -14.89 -21.98
C GLN A 52 11.24 -14.19 -23.35
N GLY A 53 11.97 -14.79 -24.28
CA GLY A 53 12.16 -14.22 -25.62
C GLY A 53 12.98 -15.09 -26.56
N ILE A 54 13.23 -14.57 -27.76
CA ILE A 54 14.12 -15.22 -28.75
C ILE A 54 15.38 -14.38 -28.93
N CYS A 55 16.53 -15.04 -28.88
CA CYS A 55 17.82 -14.44 -29.24
C CYS A 55 17.97 -14.35 -30.76
N ASN A 56 18.28 -13.17 -31.27
CA ASN A 56 18.67 -12.98 -32.66
C ASN A 56 19.81 -11.96 -32.76
N LYS A 57 20.94 -12.35 -33.36
CA LYS A 57 22.12 -11.50 -33.62
C LYS A 57 22.51 -10.62 -32.43
N SER A 58 22.77 -11.23 -31.26
CA SER A 58 23.19 -10.57 -30.00
C SER A 58 22.16 -9.71 -29.25
N LYS A 59 20.88 -9.69 -29.67
CA LYS A 59 19.79 -9.02 -28.95
C LYS A 59 18.64 -9.99 -28.64
N CYS A 60 18.08 -9.89 -27.44
CA CYS A 60 16.84 -10.59 -27.08
C CYS A 60 15.61 -9.83 -27.58
N PHE A 61 14.68 -10.56 -28.20
CA PHE A 61 13.36 -10.08 -28.59
C PHE A 61 12.33 -10.70 -27.65
N CYS A 62 11.81 -9.89 -26.74
CA CYS A 62 10.99 -10.35 -25.62
C CYS A 62 9.58 -10.75 -26.05
N ASP A 63 9.04 -11.74 -25.35
CA ASP A 63 7.64 -12.11 -25.43
C ASP A 63 6.74 -10.96 -24.95
N PRO A 64 5.47 -10.87 -25.41
CA PRO A 64 4.56 -9.83 -24.96
C PRO A 64 4.40 -9.85 -23.43
N GLY A 65 4.60 -8.68 -22.83
CA GLY A 65 4.59 -8.52 -21.37
C GLY A 65 5.95 -8.72 -20.69
N TRP A 66 7.03 -8.93 -21.45
CA TRP A 66 8.40 -9.05 -20.93
C TRP A 66 9.31 -7.98 -21.53
N ASP A 67 10.26 -7.48 -20.73
CA ASP A 67 11.22 -6.43 -21.06
C ASP A 67 12.58 -6.73 -20.40
N GLY A 68 13.57 -5.89 -20.67
CA GLY A 68 14.96 -6.02 -20.21
C GLY A 68 15.86 -6.69 -21.24
N GLU A 69 17.17 -6.50 -21.10
CA GLU A 69 18.16 -7.01 -22.06
C GLU A 69 18.11 -8.53 -22.25
N LEU A 70 17.68 -9.26 -21.20
CA LEU A 70 17.52 -10.71 -21.19
C LEU A 70 16.06 -11.16 -21.16
N CYS A 71 15.10 -10.24 -21.34
CA CYS A 71 13.66 -10.51 -21.24
C CYS A 71 13.28 -11.16 -19.91
N ASN A 72 13.80 -10.62 -18.82
CA ASN A 72 13.70 -11.18 -17.47
C ASN A 72 12.93 -10.29 -16.50
N LYS A 73 12.29 -9.23 -16.99
CA LYS A 73 11.44 -8.32 -16.22
C LYS A 73 10.06 -8.27 -16.84
N CYS A 74 9.01 -8.43 -16.05
CA CYS A 74 7.67 -8.26 -16.57
C CYS A 74 7.37 -6.76 -16.81
N LYS A 75 6.59 -6.47 -17.86
CA LYS A 75 6.11 -5.12 -18.19
C LYS A 75 4.90 -5.18 -19.11
N GLY A 76 3.75 -4.74 -18.60
CA GLY A 76 2.46 -4.77 -19.28
C GLY A 76 1.75 -6.12 -19.15
N LYS A 77 0.97 -6.49 -20.16
CA LYS A 77 0.17 -7.73 -20.15
C LYS A 77 0.97 -8.92 -20.66
N VAL A 78 1.27 -9.85 -19.76
CA VAL A 78 1.98 -11.09 -20.06
C VAL A 78 1.04 -12.06 -20.77
N SER A 79 1.47 -12.56 -21.93
CA SER A 79 0.72 -13.56 -22.68
C SER A 79 1.62 -14.60 -23.32
N SER A 80 1.12 -15.85 -23.44
CA SER A 80 1.86 -16.92 -24.08
C SER A 80 2.02 -16.67 -25.59
N ARG A 81 3.21 -16.94 -26.14
CA ARG A 81 3.51 -16.78 -27.57
C ARG A 81 2.57 -17.59 -28.47
N ASP A 82 2.26 -18.82 -28.09
CA ASP A 82 1.35 -19.73 -28.81
C ASP A 82 -0.14 -19.40 -28.62
N GLY A 83 -0.47 -18.43 -27.77
CA GLY A 83 -1.84 -18.03 -27.47
C GLY A 83 -2.66 -19.10 -26.76
N LYS A 84 -2.04 -20.19 -26.29
CA LYS A 84 -2.74 -21.26 -25.58
C LYS A 84 -2.80 -20.96 -24.10
N PHE A 85 -4.01 -21.00 -23.55
CA PHE A 85 -4.22 -20.97 -22.11
C PHE A 85 -3.79 -22.30 -21.51
N ARG A 86 -3.13 -22.23 -20.36
CA ARG A 86 -2.66 -23.41 -19.62
C ARG A 86 -3.49 -23.54 -18.36
N VAL A 87 -4.00 -24.73 -18.12
CA VAL A 87 -4.73 -25.11 -16.89
C VAL A 87 -3.84 -25.14 -15.66
N GLN A 88 -2.51 -25.11 -15.81
CA GLN A 88 -1.57 -24.96 -14.70
C GLN A 88 -0.33 -24.18 -15.15
N GLY A 89 0.32 -23.50 -14.21
CA GLY A 89 1.52 -22.72 -14.50
C GLY A 89 2.10 -22.01 -13.28
N VAL A 90 3.05 -21.10 -13.54
CA VAL A 90 3.69 -20.26 -12.52
C VAL A 90 3.62 -18.80 -12.96
N LEU A 91 3.24 -17.92 -12.05
CA LEU A 91 3.23 -16.47 -12.18
C LEU A 91 4.42 -15.91 -11.40
N TYR A 92 5.18 -15.02 -12.01
CA TYR A 92 6.34 -14.37 -11.39
C TYR A 92 6.66 -13.06 -12.12
N ASP A 93 7.32 -12.14 -11.43
CA ASP A 93 7.64 -10.79 -11.93
C ASP A 93 8.97 -10.70 -12.70
N GLY A 94 9.84 -11.69 -12.57
CA GLY A 94 11.12 -11.74 -13.25
C GLY A 94 12.19 -12.47 -12.44
N SER A 95 13.43 -12.48 -12.95
CA SER A 95 14.57 -12.96 -12.18
C SER A 95 15.20 -11.84 -11.36
N GLY A 96 15.58 -12.14 -10.11
CA GLY A 96 16.05 -11.15 -9.15
C GLY A 96 14.93 -10.22 -8.65
N ASN A 97 15.28 -9.02 -8.19
CA ASN A 97 14.27 -8.08 -7.68
C ASN A 97 13.41 -7.49 -8.81
N TYR A 98 12.13 -7.22 -8.58
CA TYR A 98 11.26 -6.53 -9.55
C TYR A 98 11.79 -5.12 -9.90
N SER A 99 11.31 -4.54 -10.99
CA SER A 99 11.67 -3.17 -11.41
C SER A 99 10.82 -2.11 -10.67
N GLN A 100 11.35 -0.90 -10.51
CA GLN A 100 10.54 0.25 -10.05
C GLN A 100 9.46 0.59 -11.07
N GLU A 101 8.31 1.07 -10.61
CA GLU A 101 7.16 1.43 -11.45
C GLU A 101 6.71 0.29 -12.39
N SER A 102 6.86 -0.96 -11.94
CA SER A 102 6.47 -2.14 -12.71
C SER A 102 4.95 -2.30 -12.69
N THR A 103 4.37 -2.44 -13.88
CA THR A 103 2.96 -2.79 -14.04
C THR A 103 2.87 -4.07 -14.85
N CYS A 104 2.48 -5.18 -14.23
CA CYS A 104 2.42 -6.48 -14.91
C CYS A 104 1.04 -7.09 -14.76
N SER A 105 0.50 -7.74 -15.80
CA SER A 105 -0.82 -8.36 -15.71
C SER A 105 -0.86 -9.70 -16.40
N TRP A 106 -1.60 -10.65 -15.83
CA TRP A 106 -1.83 -11.97 -16.39
C TRP A 106 -3.33 -12.23 -16.49
N LEU A 107 -3.74 -12.88 -17.57
CA LEU A 107 -5.11 -13.35 -17.72
C LEU A 107 -5.09 -14.87 -17.81
N LEU A 108 -5.68 -15.51 -16.82
CA LEU A 108 -5.95 -16.93 -16.82
C LEU A 108 -7.35 -17.19 -17.38
N LYS A 109 -7.50 -18.28 -18.12
CA LYS A 109 -8.77 -18.70 -18.70
C LYS A 109 -8.99 -20.19 -18.43
N ALA A 110 -10.16 -20.53 -17.91
CA ALA A 110 -10.65 -21.89 -17.74
C ALA A 110 -11.39 -22.38 -19.00
N GLU A 111 -11.55 -23.69 -19.15
CA GLU A 111 -12.35 -24.25 -20.25
C GLU A 111 -13.84 -24.06 -20.02
N LYS A 112 -14.27 -24.08 -18.75
CA LYS A 112 -15.67 -23.91 -18.33
C LYS A 112 -15.83 -22.68 -17.45
N GLU A 113 -17.04 -22.15 -17.41
CA GLU A 113 -17.42 -21.23 -16.33
C GLU A 113 -17.48 -22.01 -15.01
N HIS A 114 -17.32 -21.31 -13.89
CA HIS A 114 -17.44 -21.93 -12.56
C HIS A 114 -16.37 -22.95 -12.19
N SER A 115 -15.26 -22.98 -12.94
CA SER A 115 -14.07 -23.74 -12.61
C SER A 115 -13.42 -23.24 -11.33
N ARG A 116 -12.65 -24.11 -10.67
CA ARG A 116 -11.91 -23.75 -9.46
C ARG A 116 -10.51 -23.32 -9.82
N VAL A 117 -10.03 -22.29 -9.16
CA VAL A 117 -8.62 -21.91 -9.23
C VAL A 117 -7.97 -22.10 -7.87
N HIS A 118 -6.80 -22.71 -7.89
CA HIS A 118 -5.95 -22.88 -6.73
C HIS A 118 -4.61 -22.21 -7.01
N PHE A 119 -4.35 -21.12 -6.28
CA PHE A 119 -3.05 -20.46 -6.23
C PHE A 119 -2.26 -20.97 -5.03
N LYS A 120 -0.97 -21.20 -5.24
CA LYS A 120 0.01 -21.51 -4.21
C LYS A 120 1.18 -20.52 -4.32
N LEU A 121 1.30 -19.64 -3.33
CA LEU A 121 2.43 -18.75 -3.12
C LEU A 121 3.64 -19.58 -2.68
N ASN A 122 4.58 -19.77 -3.60
CA ASN A 122 5.84 -20.45 -3.30
C ASN A 122 6.80 -19.48 -2.60
N GLU A 123 6.82 -18.22 -3.06
CA GLU A 123 7.57 -17.11 -2.49
C GLU A 123 6.80 -15.81 -2.74
N PHE A 124 6.79 -14.91 -1.75
CA PHE A 124 6.15 -13.60 -1.90
C PHE A 124 6.78 -12.58 -0.93
N ILE A 125 7.54 -11.63 -1.50
CA ILE A 125 8.25 -10.58 -0.78
C ILE A 125 8.20 -9.28 -1.61
N THR A 126 7.31 -8.38 -1.23
CA THR A 126 7.10 -7.07 -1.88
C THR A 126 7.15 -5.95 -0.83
N GLU A 127 7.20 -4.68 -1.27
CA GLU A 127 7.15 -3.56 -0.33
C GLU A 127 5.76 -3.49 0.32
N CYS A 128 5.75 -3.47 1.65
CA CYS A 128 4.52 -3.50 2.41
C CYS A 128 3.68 -2.24 2.20
N ILE A 129 2.40 -2.39 1.86
CA ILE A 129 1.38 -1.34 1.63
C ILE A 129 1.61 -0.52 0.34
N TRP A 130 2.79 -0.56 -0.26
CA TRP A 130 3.13 0.22 -1.45
C TRP A 130 3.08 -0.61 -2.73
N ASP A 131 3.53 -1.86 -2.67
CA ASP A 131 3.54 -2.78 -3.81
C ASP A 131 2.51 -3.89 -3.62
N HIS A 132 1.68 -4.13 -4.63
CA HIS A 132 0.52 -5.01 -4.52
C HIS A 132 0.39 -5.95 -5.71
N LEU A 133 0.05 -7.21 -5.41
CA LEU A 133 -0.47 -8.17 -6.37
C LEU A 133 -1.97 -8.38 -6.15
N TYR A 134 -2.77 -7.94 -7.13
CA TYR A 134 -4.22 -8.05 -7.18
C TYR A 134 -4.65 -9.32 -7.91
N ILE A 135 -5.67 -10.01 -7.39
CA ILE A 135 -6.32 -11.14 -8.06
C ILE A 135 -7.82 -10.82 -8.16
N HIS A 136 -8.31 -10.70 -9.39
CA HIS A 136 -9.70 -10.41 -9.74
C HIS A 136 -10.38 -11.65 -10.33
N ASP A 137 -11.60 -11.94 -9.87
CA ASP A 137 -12.45 -12.99 -10.44
C ASP A 137 -13.21 -12.45 -11.65
N GLY A 138 -12.56 -12.52 -12.81
CA GLY A 138 -13.10 -12.08 -14.09
C GLY A 138 -11.99 -11.71 -15.07
N ASP A 139 -12.34 -10.92 -16.07
CA ASP A 139 -11.53 -10.73 -17.28
C ASP A 139 -10.66 -9.47 -17.30
N SER A 140 -10.69 -8.68 -16.21
CA SER A 140 -10.08 -7.36 -16.12
C SER A 140 -9.97 -6.85 -14.68
N SER A 141 -9.28 -5.71 -14.50
CA SER A 141 -9.19 -5.00 -13.22
C SER A 141 -10.53 -4.41 -12.74
N PHE A 142 -11.56 -4.34 -13.59
CA PHE A 142 -12.92 -3.98 -13.21
C PHE A 142 -13.70 -5.14 -12.57
N SER A 143 -13.18 -6.37 -12.70
CA SER A 143 -13.81 -7.55 -12.13
C SER A 143 -13.64 -7.59 -10.60
N PRO A 144 -14.53 -8.27 -9.85
CA PRO A 144 -14.49 -8.25 -8.40
C PRO A 144 -13.15 -8.74 -7.84
N LEU A 145 -12.57 -7.96 -6.91
CA LEU A 145 -11.31 -8.29 -6.26
C LEU A 145 -11.51 -9.44 -5.25
N VAL A 146 -10.61 -10.42 -5.31
CA VAL A 146 -10.62 -11.61 -4.44
C VAL A 146 -9.53 -11.52 -3.38
N ALA A 147 -8.33 -11.09 -3.79
CA ALA A 147 -7.17 -10.97 -2.92
C ALA A 147 -6.27 -9.81 -3.38
N ALA A 148 -5.58 -9.19 -2.43
CA ALA A 148 -4.52 -8.22 -2.69
C ALA A 148 -3.34 -8.49 -1.75
N TYR A 149 -2.26 -9.01 -2.30
CA TYR A 149 -1.07 -9.40 -1.53
C TYR A 149 -0.03 -8.29 -1.51
N SER A 150 0.58 -8.08 -0.35
CA SER A 150 1.66 -7.11 -0.14
C SER A 150 2.51 -7.49 1.08
N GLY A 151 3.79 -7.15 1.07
CA GLY A 151 4.75 -7.52 2.12
C GLY A 151 5.31 -8.93 1.98
N GLU A 152 5.87 -9.46 3.06
CA GLU A 152 6.33 -10.85 3.14
C GLU A 152 5.21 -11.78 3.63
N ILE A 153 4.87 -12.79 2.82
CA ILE A 153 3.83 -13.78 3.12
C ILE A 153 4.47 -15.16 3.33
N LYS A 154 4.53 -15.60 4.59
CA LYS A 154 5.03 -16.93 4.97
C LYS A 154 3.92 -17.90 5.39
N SER A 155 2.84 -17.37 5.93
CA SER A 155 1.67 -18.13 6.38
C SER A 155 0.55 -18.07 5.35
N ASN A 156 -0.25 -19.14 5.30
CA ASN A 156 -1.36 -19.28 4.37
C ASN A 156 -0.95 -19.17 2.88
N PRO A 157 -0.09 -20.08 2.39
CA PRO A 157 0.45 -19.99 1.04
C PRO A 157 -0.59 -20.30 -0.04
N GLU A 158 -1.84 -20.62 0.28
CA GLU A 158 -2.82 -21.06 -0.70
C GLU A 158 -4.05 -20.15 -0.74
N LEU A 159 -4.49 -19.82 -1.95
CA LEU A 159 -5.77 -19.18 -2.22
C LEU A 159 -6.58 -20.08 -3.14
N LYS A 160 -7.80 -20.41 -2.71
CA LYS A 160 -8.73 -21.24 -3.46
C LYS A 160 -10.05 -20.50 -3.58
N PHE A 161 -10.60 -20.44 -4.79
CA PHE A 161 -11.95 -19.95 -5.00
C PHE A 161 -12.56 -20.52 -6.28
N LYS A 162 -13.90 -20.49 -6.35
CA LYS A 162 -14.68 -20.82 -7.54
C LYS A 162 -14.85 -19.56 -8.38
N MET A 163 -14.49 -19.65 -9.66
CA MET A 163 -14.60 -18.54 -10.59
C MET A 163 -16.07 -18.22 -10.85
N SER A 164 -16.45 -16.95 -10.93
CA SER A 164 -17.80 -16.57 -11.34
C SER A 164 -17.98 -16.60 -12.86
N SER A 165 -16.87 -16.51 -13.59
CA SER A 165 -16.79 -16.60 -15.05
C SER A 165 -15.81 -17.70 -15.46
N GLN A 166 -15.24 -17.58 -16.66
CA GLN A 166 -14.13 -18.41 -17.14
C GLN A 166 -12.76 -17.70 -17.01
N TYR A 167 -12.68 -16.51 -16.43
CA TYR A 167 -11.46 -15.71 -16.37
C TYR A 167 -11.01 -15.38 -14.95
N VAL A 168 -9.70 -15.30 -14.74
CA VAL A 168 -9.08 -14.65 -13.59
C VAL A 168 -8.05 -13.67 -14.10
N PHE A 169 -8.16 -12.41 -13.68
CA PHE A 169 -7.23 -11.35 -14.02
C PHE A 169 -6.34 -11.04 -12.83
N ILE A 170 -5.03 -11.10 -13.02
CA ILE A 170 -4.02 -10.83 -12.00
C ILE A 170 -3.26 -9.59 -12.42
N HIS A 171 -3.02 -8.67 -11.48
CA HIS A 171 -2.28 -7.44 -11.75
C HIS A 171 -1.27 -7.16 -10.63
N PHE A 172 -0.02 -6.92 -11.00
CA PHE A 172 1.04 -6.46 -10.11
C PHE A 172 1.36 -5.00 -10.40
N TYR A 173 1.47 -4.21 -9.35
CA TYR A 173 1.90 -2.82 -9.38
C TYR A 173 3.02 -2.61 -8.35
N SER A 174 4.11 -1.98 -8.76
CA SER A 174 5.12 -1.41 -7.86
C SER A 174 5.24 0.10 -8.01
N ASP A 175 5.60 0.79 -6.94
CA ASP A 175 5.83 2.23 -6.96
C ASP A 175 7.28 2.60 -7.38
N ALA A 176 7.64 3.88 -7.24
CA ALA A 176 8.96 4.40 -7.62
C ALA A 176 10.05 4.15 -6.55
N ALA A 177 9.75 3.41 -5.48
CA ALA A 177 10.62 3.15 -4.35
C ALA A 177 11.02 1.66 -4.29
N PHE A 178 11.42 1.18 -3.11
CA PHE A 178 12.22 -0.03 -2.85
C PHE A 178 11.84 -1.27 -3.68
N THR A 179 12.83 -1.87 -4.34
CA THR A 179 12.63 -3.15 -5.07
C THR A 179 13.07 -4.35 -4.23
N LEU A 180 12.23 -5.35 -4.10
CA LEU A 180 12.43 -6.58 -3.33
C LEU A 180 12.39 -7.84 -4.23
N PRO A 181 12.63 -9.07 -3.72
CA PRO A 181 12.69 -10.28 -4.54
C PRO A 181 11.44 -10.63 -5.35
N GLY A 182 10.28 -10.04 -5.06
CA GLY A 182 9.07 -10.22 -5.84
C GLY A 182 8.27 -11.45 -5.42
N PHE A 183 7.72 -12.19 -6.39
CA PHE A 183 6.84 -13.32 -6.11
C PHE A 183 6.97 -14.47 -7.09
N ASN A 184 6.65 -15.66 -6.61
CA ASN A 184 6.54 -16.88 -7.38
C ASN A 184 5.29 -17.64 -6.94
N ILE A 185 4.30 -17.74 -7.82
CA ILE A 185 2.98 -18.29 -7.50
C ILE A 185 2.64 -19.39 -8.51
N SER A 186 2.53 -20.62 -8.03
CA SER A 186 1.97 -21.72 -8.82
C SER A 186 0.45 -21.59 -8.88
N TYR A 187 -0.15 -21.93 -10.01
CA TYR A 187 -1.60 -22.00 -10.13
C TYR A 187 -2.05 -23.27 -10.85
N ILE A 188 -3.24 -23.75 -10.49
CA ILE A 188 -3.96 -24.83 -11.14
C ILE A 188 -5.43 -24.41 -11.29
N ILE A 189 -6.00 -24.64 -12.47
CA ILE A 189 -7.41 -24.49 -12.81
C ILE A 189 -7.99 -25.88 -12.96
N ASP A 190 -9.02 -26.18 -12.17
CA ASP A 190 -9.71 -27.46 -12.16
C ASP A 190 -11.12 -27.30 -12.74
N ASP A 191 -11.33 -27.93 -13.91
CA ASP A 191 -12.59 -27.96 -14.68
C ASP A 191 -13.47 -29.19 -14.34
N CYS A 192 -13.25 -29.84 -13.20
CA CYS A 192 -13.93 -31.07 -12.80
C CYS A 192 -15.44 -30.92 -12.55
N ASP A 193 -16.24 -31.70 -13.29
CA ASP A 193 -17.71 -31.73 -13.22
C ASP A 193 -18.28 -32.25 -11.90
N LEU A 194 -17.53 -33.11 -11.20
CA LEU A 194 -17.96 -33.67 -9.91
C LEU A 194 -17.79 -32.69 -8.75
N GLU A 195 -17.28 -31.50 -9.00
CA GLU A 195 -17.12 -30.43 -8.02
C GLU A 195 -16.22 -30.73 -6.79
N CYS A 196 -15.87 -31.97 -6.43
CA CYS A 196 -14.97 -32.37 -5.32
C CYS A 196 -15.00 -31.52 -4.02
N SER A 197 -16.06 -30.76 -3.81
CA SER A 197 -16.41 -29.83 -2.72
C SER A 197 -15.24 -29.11 -2.07
N GLU A 198 -14.23 -28.72 -2.85
CA GLU A 198 -12.97 -28.08 -2.39
C GLU A 198 -12.08 -28.95 -1.50
N ASN A 199 -12.47 -30.21 -1.26
CA ASN A 199 -11.83 -31.13 -0.34
C ASN A 199 -11.35 -32.41 -1.00
N GLY A 200 -11.02 -32.35 -2.29
CA GLY A 200 -10.47 -33.48 -3.02
C GLY A 200 -9.78 -33.04 -4.29
N GLN A 201 -8.89 -33.90 -4.78
CA GLN A 201 -8.24 -33.75 -6.07
C GLN A 201 -8.97 -34.61 -7.09
N CYS A 202 -9.45 -33.99 -8.17
CA CYS A 202 -10.10 -34.72 -9.25
C CYS A 202 -9.06 -35.50 -10.07
N THR A 203 -9.22 -36.82 -10.18
CA THR A 203 -8.40 -37.66 -11.06
C THR A 203 -9.31 -38.53 -11.92
N ASN A 204 -9.22 -38.40 -13.26
CA ASN A 204 -10.03 -39.17 -14.22
C ASN A 204 -11.54 -39.18 -13.92
N GLY A 205 -12.11 -38.04 -13.52
CA GLY A 205 -13.55 -37.95 -13.25
C GLY A 205 -13.98 -38.67 -11.96
N SER A 206 -13.08 -38.81 -10.98
CA SER A 206 -13.37 -39.28 -9.63
C SER A 206 -12.62 -38.40 -8.63
N CYS A 207 -13.27 -38.03 -7.51
CA CYS A 207 -12.66 -37.17 -6.50
C CYS A 207 -11.83 -38.01 -5.52
N ASN A 208 -10.53 -37.74 -5.45
CA ASN A 208 -9.67 -38.25 -4.38
C ASN A 208 -9.70 -37.27 -3.22
N CYS A 209 -10.48 -37.57 -2.19
CA CYS A 209 -10.67 -36.65 -1.07
C CYS A 209 -9.39 -36.48 -0.25
N VAL A 210 -9.13 -35.23 0.14
CA VAL A 210 -8.09 -34.90 1.11
C VAL A 210 -8.48 -35.49 2.48
N ALA A 211 -7.48 -35.75 3.33
CA ALA A 211 -7.73 -36.32 4.65
C ALA A 211 -8.73 -35.47 5.45
N GLY A 212 -9.78 -36.11 5.98
CA GLY A 212 -10.88 -35.42 6.66
C GLY A 212 -12.15 -35.25 5.80
N TRP A 213 -12.16 -35.73 4.55
CA TRP A 213 -13.32 -35.66 3.66
C TRP A 213 -13.53 -36.95 2.87
N THR A 214 -14.78 -37.23 2.53
CA THR A 214 -15.26 -38.43 1.83
C THR A 214 -16.52 -38.09 1.03
N GLY A 215 -17.15 -39.09 0.44
CA GLY A 215 -18.24 -38.90 -0.53
C GLY A 215 -17.71 -38.78 -1.95
N ILE A 216 -18.58 -39.07 -2.91
CA ILE A 216 -18.24 -39.07 -4.35
C ILE A 216 -17.84 -37.68 -4.85
N HIS A 217 -18.25 -36.63 -4.13
CA HIS A 217 -17.93 -35.24 -4.38
C HIS A 217 -17.04 -34.64 -3.27
N CYS A 218 -16.42 -35.44 -2.39
CA CYS A 218 -15.69 -34.97 -1.21
C CYS A 218 -16.45 -33.93 -0.37
N ASP A 219 -17.77 -33.99 -0.43
CA ASP A 219 -18.76 -33.13 0.22
C ASP A 219 -19.08 -33.58 1.65
N ILE A 220 -18.71 -34.81 1.98
CA ILE A 220 -19.00 -35.41 3.27
C ILE A 220 -17.74 -35.28 4.13
N PRO A 221 -17.70 -34.40 5.15
CA PRO A 221 -16.57 -34.36 6.05
C PRO A 221 -16.47 -35.71 6.78
N ILE A 222 -15.30 -36.34 6.71
CA ILE A 222 -14.97 -37.41 7.62
C ILE A 222 -14.81 -36.74 8.99
N THR A 223 -15.76 -37.00 9.89
CA THR A 223 -15.72 -36.57 11.29
C THR A 223 -14.55 -37.22 12.03
N TYR A 224 -13.34 -36.74 11.78
CA TYR A 224 -12.18 -36.92 12.64
C TYR A 224 -11.53 -35.56 12.83
N CYS A 225 -11.48 -35.11 14.07
CA CYS A 225 -10.74 -33.90 14.39
C CYS A 225 -9.23 -34.11 14.18
N PRO A 226 -8.50 -33.05 13.82
CA PRO A 226 -7.08 -33.19 13.52
C PRO A 226 -6.33 -33.80 14.72
N ASN A 227 -5.58 -34.86 14.44
CA ASN A 227 -4.89 -35.72 15.41
C ASN A 227 -5.75 -36.22 16.59
N ASN A 228 -7.06 -36.40 16.41
CA ASN A 228 -8.00 -36.73 17.50
C ASN A 228 -7.90 -35.75 18.68
N CYS A 229 -7.64 -34.48 18.39
CA CYS A 229 -7.39 -33.44 19.40
C CYS A 229 -6.23 -33.76 20.34
N SER A 230 -5.26 -34.55 19.84
CA SER A 230 -4.09 -35.02 20.57
C SER A 230 -4.45 -35.66 21.91
N ASP A 231 -5.66 -36.23 22.02
CA ASP A 231 -6.29 -36.73 23.26
C ASP A 231 -6.32 -35.71 24.41
N ARG A 232 -6.21 -34.42 24.08
CA ARG A 232 -6.18 -33.26 24.97
C ARG A 232 -7.34 -32.29 24.68
N GLY A 233 -8.40 -32.80 24.09
CA GLY A 233 -9.60 -32.05 23.78
C GLY A 233 -10.74 -32.94 23.31
N HIS A 234 -11.87 -32.33 23.02
CA HIS A 234 -13.05 -32.99 22.50
C HIS A 234 -13.32 -32.54 21.07
N CYS A 235 -13.67 -33.51 20.21
CA CYS A 235 -13.99 -33.25 18.82
C CYS A 235 -15.45 -32.82 18.67
N ILE A 236 -15.69 -31.63 18.12
CA ILE A 236 -17.04 -31.15 17.78
C ILE A 236 -17.03 -30.63 16.35
N GLN A 237 -17.83 -31.25 15.47
CA GLN A 237 -18.05 -30.81 14.08
C GLN A 237 -16.74 -30.41 13.38
N ASP A 238 -15.77 -31.32 13.30
CA ASP A 238 -14.43 -31.15 12.68
C ASP A 238 -13.35 -30.37 13.45
N SER A 239 -13.70 -29.76 14.59
CA SER A 239 -12.79 -28.88 15.34
C SER A 239 -12.54 -29.37 16.76
N CYS A 240 -11.30 -29.18 17.19
CA CYS A 240 -10.90 -29.53 18.54
C CYS A 240 -11.24 -28.43 19.53
N ILE A 241 -12.03 -28.78 20.54
CA ILE A 241 -12.20 -28.00 21.75
C ILE A 241 -11.16 -28.47 22.75
N CYS A 242 -10.13 -27.67 22.96
CA CYS A 242 -9.03 -28.05 23.82
C CYS A 242 -9.42 -28.04 25.29
N ASN A 243 -8.93 -29.04 26.01
CA ASN A 243 -8.99 -29.06 27.47
C ASN A 243 -8.19 -27.86 28.01
N PRO A 244 -8.53 -27.36 29.21
CA PRO A 244 -7.79 -26.27 29.84
C PRO A 244 -6.27 -26.53 29.86
N GLY A 245 -5.49 -25.48 29.61
CA GLY A 245 -4.04 -25.58 29.47
C GLY A 245 -3.54 -25.93 28.06
N TYR A 246 -4.40 -26.34 27.13
CA TYR A 246 -4.01 -26.66 25.74
C TYR A 246 -4.65 -25.73 24.71
N THR A 247 -3.96 -25.55 23.57
CA THR A 247 -4.42 -24.74 22.44
C THR A 247 -3.89 -25.30 21.11
N GLY A 248 -4.18 -24.59 20.01
CA GLY A 248 -3.88 -25.02 18.65
C GLY A 248 -5.02 -25.82 18.03
N ASN A 249 -4.99 -25.95 16.70
CA ASN A 249 -6.05 -26.61 15.92
C ASN A 249 -6.32 -28.08 16.33
N SER A 250 -5.33 -28.74 16.94
CA SER A 250 -5.34 -30.15 17.35
C SER A 250 -5.09 -30.32 18.85
N CYS A 251 -5.10 -29.24 19.65
CA CYS A 251 -4.77 -29.26 21.08
C CYS A 251 -3.41 -29.85 21.45
N ASN A 252 -2.45 -29.79 20.51
CA ASN A 252 -1.09 -30.28 20.70
C ASN A 252 -0.20 -29.27 21.44
N LEU A 253 -0.58 -27.98 21.46
CA LEU A 253 0.22 -26.91 22.03
C LEU A 253 -0.18 -26.64 23.48
N SER A 254 0.79 -26.31 24.34
CA SER A 254 0.51 -25.73 25.65
C SER A 254 0.08 -24.29 25.46
N SER A 255 -1.06 -23.91 26.04
CA SER A 255 -1.59 -22.54 25.99
C SER A 255 -0.69 -21.49 26.66
N GLY A 256 0.15 -21.92 27.61
CA GLY A 256 1.01 -21.00 28.36
C GLY A 256 0.24 -19.90 29.11
N GLY A 257 -1.05 -20.09 29.38
CA GLY A 257 -1.94 -19.09 29.99
C GLY A 257 -2.80 -18.29 29.01
N LEU A 258 -2.57 -18.42 27.70
CA LEU A 258 -3.38 -17.79 26.65
C LEU A 258 -4.08 -18.88 25.84
N ASN A 259 -5.39 -19.04 26.06
CA ASN A 259 -6.19 -20.01 25.32
C ASN A 259 -6.82 -19.35 24.10
N ILE A 260 -6.48 -19.85 22.91
CA ILE A 260 -7.02 -19.38 21.63
C ILE A 260 -7.84 -20.50 21.00
N GLN A 261 -9.07 -20.21 20.63
CA GLN A 261 -9.99 -21.15 19.99
C GLN A 261 -10.65 -20.50 18.78
N VAL A 262 -10.45 -21.06 17.58
CA VAL A 262 -11.20 -20.68 16.38
C VAL A 262 -12.55 -21.41 16.41
N LEU A 263 -13.64 -20.66 16.49
CA LEU A 263 -15.00 -21.20 16.48
C LEU A 263 -15.43 -21.45 15.03
N LYS A 264 -15.94 -22.65 14.74
CA LYS A 264 -16.50 -23.03 13.43
C LYS A 264 -17.99 -23.42 13.46
N PRO A 265 -18.88 -22.58 14.01
CA PRO A 265 -20.32 -22.81 13.91
C PRO A 265 -20.80 -22.70 12.46
N PHE A 266 -21.89 -23.38 12.12
CA PHE A 266 -22.53 -23.29 10.80
C PHE A 266 -22.85 -21.83 10.44
N GLN A 267 -22.18 -21.32 9.41
CA GLN A 267 -22.28 -19.90 9.02
C GLN A 267 -23.58 -19.62 8.27
N PRO A 268 -24.18 -18.43 8.45
CA PRO A 268 -25.36 -18.02 7.69
C PRO A 268 -24.96 -17.72 6.24
N GLU A 269 -25.91 -17.92 5.33
CA GLU A 269 -25.76 -17.57 3.92
C GLU A 269 -25.45 -16.07 3.76
N GLY A 270 -24.54 -15.74 2.83
CA GLY A 270 -24.09 -14.35 2.59
C GLY A 270 -23.05 -13.82 3.59
N LEU A 271 -22.62 -14.60 4.58
CA LEU A 271 -21.50 -14.18 5.45
C LEU A 271 -20.18 -14.24 4.70
N THR A 272 -19.76 -13.09 4.16
CA THR A 272 -18.45 -12.90 3.54
C THR A 272 -17.41 -12.34 4.52
N GLY A 273 -16.14 -12.52 4.17
CA GLY A 273 -15.01 -11.87 4.85
C GLY A 273 -15.14 -10.36 4.89
N ARG A 274 -14.71 -9.75 6.00
CA ARG A 274 -14.82 -8.31 6.23
C ARG A 274 -13.83 -7.79 7.26
N ALA A 275 -13.47 -6.50 7.16
CA ALA A 275 -12.54 -5.81 8.05
C ALA A 275 -13.04 -4.39 8.42
N SER A 276 -12.52 -3.78 9.47
CA SER A 276 -12.96 -2.47 10.01
C SER A 276 -14.48 -2.43 10.27
N LEU A 277 -15.01 -3.54 10.79
CA LEU A 277 -16.42 -3.68 11.22
C LEU A 277 -16.62 -3.17 12.66
N SER A 278 -17.87 -3.03 13.10
CA SER A 278 -18.18 -2.83 14.52
C SER A 278 -18.68 -4.13 15.15
N LEU A 279 -18.13 -4.47 16.32
CA LEU A 279 -18.67 -5.52 17.19
C LEU A 279 -19.32 -4.87 18.41
N VAL A 280 -20.54 -5.30 18.73
CA VAL A 280 -21.27 -4.84 19.91
C VAL A 280 -22.08 -6.00 20.47
N PHE A 281 -22.19 -6.12 21.79
CA PHE A 281 -23.03 -7.13 22.43
C PHE A 281 -24.17 -6.46 23.21
N ASP A 282 -25.30 -7.15 23.31
CA ASP A 282 -26.42 -6.71 24.16
C ASP A 282 -26.45 -7.44 25.51
N GLN A 283 -27.44 -7.11 26.34
CA GLN A 283 -27.63 -7.74 27.65
C GLN A 283 -28.12 -9.21 27.57
N SER A 284 -28.44 -9.72 26.38
CA SER A 284 -28.96 -11.07 26.14
C SER A 284 -27.92 -12.00 25.50
N ASP A 285 -26.63 -11.70 25.66
CA ASP A 285 -25.50 -12.45 25.11
C ASP A 285 -25.52 -12.56 23.56
N LEU A 286 -26.14 -11.60 22.87
CA LEU A 286 -26.12 -11.51 21.41
C LEU A 286 -24.98 -10.61 20.95
N LEU A 287 -24.05 -11.17 20.19
CA LEU A 287 -22.96 -10.45 19.53
C LEU A 287 -23.40 -10.01 18.13
N PHE A 288 -23.47 -8.71 17.90
CA PHE A 288 -23.80 -8.10 16.62
C PHE A 288 -22.53 -7.75 15.85
N ILE A 289 -22.52 -8.12 14.57
CA ILE A 289 -21.46 -7.87 13.60
C ILE A 289 -22.01 -6.95 12.54
N LEU A 290 -21.51 -5.72 12.52
CA LEU A 290 -22.10 -4.61 11.76
C LEU A 290 -21.11 -4.05 10.75
N GLY A 291 -21.54 -3.98 9.49
CA GLY A 291 -20.78 -3.41 8.38
C GLY A 291 -19.47 -4.14 8.10
N GLY A 292 -18.42 -3.36 7.83
CA GLY A 292 -17.09 -3.81 7.44
C GLY A 292 -16.80 -3.66 5.94
N TYR A 293 -15.53 -3.43 5.61
CA TYR A 293 -15.01 -3.34 4.26
C TYR A 293 -15.05 -4.72 3.62
N ARG A 294 -15.47 -4.75 2.35
CA ARG A 294 -15.52 -5.95 1.51
C ARG A 294 -14.78 -5.65 0.21
N MET A 295 -14.02 -6.61 -0.31
CA MET A 295 -13.35 -6.52 -1.61
C MET A 295 -14.30 -6.82 -2.77
N ARG A 296 -15.43 -7.48 -2.47
CA ARG A 296 -16.40 -8.00 -3.42
C ARG A 296 -17.75 -7.38 -3.14
N ASP A 297 -18.16 -6.46 -4.00
CA ASP A 297 -19.48 -5.86 -3.97
C ASP A 297 -20.48 -6.79 -4.66
N TYR A 298 -20.85 -7.89 -3.99
CA TYR A 298 -22.11 -8.53 -4.36
C TYR A 298 -23.27 -7.65 -3.93
N ASN A 299 -24.36 -7.74 -4.69
CA ASN A 299 -25.65 -7.09 -4.47
C ASN A 299 -26.37 -7.65 -3.21
N GLU A 300 -25.62 -7.90 -2.14
CA GLU A 300 -26.07 -8.48 -0.89
C GLU A 300 -26.57 -7.38 0.05
N SER A 301 -27.86 -7.43 0.34
CA SER A 301 -28.60 -6.49 1.17
C SER A 301 -28.31 -6.59 2.67
N ASN A 302 -27.58 -7.62 3.13
CA ASN A 302 -27.39 -7.87 4.56
C ASN A 302 -25.99 -7.48 5.07
N ASN A 303 -25.93 -6.51 5.97
CA ASN A 303 -24.71 -6.03 6.64
C ASN A 303 -24.74 -6.22 8.16
N MET A 304 -25.71 -6.98 8.68
CA MET A 304 -25.85 -7.27 10.11
C MET A 304 -25.98 -8.77 10.34
N PHE A 305 -25.00 -9.33 11.04
CA PHE A 305 -25.00 -10.74 11.46
C PHE A 305 -25.01 -10.82 12.97
N ILE A 306 -25.66 -11.83 13.52
CA ILE A 306 -25.84 -11.98 14.97
C ILE A 306 -25.33 -13.36 15.36
N PHE A 307 -24.50 -13.40 16.40
CA PHE A 307 -24.00 -14.62 16.98
C PHE A 307 -24.43 -14.71 18.44
N ASN A 308 -25.10 -15.80 18.82
CA ASN A 308 -25.56 -16.01 20.18
C ASN A 308 -24.46 -16.75 20.96
N LEU A 309 -23.89 -16.06 21.96
CA LEU A 309 -22.72 -16.54 22.71
C LEU A 309 -23.06 -17.72 23.63
N THR A 310 -24.30 -17.79 24.14
CA THR A 310 -24.76 -18.86 25.02
C THR A 310 -24.94 -20.18 24.25
N SER A 311 -25.53 -20.11 23.05
CA SER A 311 -25.85 -21.29 22.24
C SER A 311 -24.77 -21.65 21.22
N ASN A 312 -23.76 -20.79 21.04
CA ASN A 312 -22.73 -20.88 20.01
C ASN A 312 -23.29 -21.03 18.59
N LYS A 313 -24.37 -20.31 18.28
CA LYS A 313 -25.04 -20.37 16.99
C LYS A 313 -25.22 -19.00 16.36
N TRP A 314 -25.10 -18.97 15.04
CA TRP A 314 -25.49 -17.82 14.24
C TRP A 314 -27.01 -17.69 14.21
N ILE A 315 -27.48 -16.45 14.30
CA ILE A 315 -28.87 -16.06 14.12
C ILE A 315 -28.91 -15.20 12.86
N GLN A 316 -29.80 -15.54 11.93
CA GLN A 316 -30.02 -14.73 10.75
C GLN A 316 -30.68 -13.41 11.15
N GLY A 317 -29.99 -12.30 10.91
CA GLY A 317 -30.54 -10.96 11.14
C GLY A 317 -31.70 -10.66 10.17
N ASN A 318 -32.71 -9.92 10.64
CA ASN A 318 -33.77 -9.42 9.75
C ASN A 318 -33.17 -8.52 8.68
N GLN A 319 -33.49 -8.77 7.41
CA GLN A 319 -33.11 -7.90 6.31
C GLN A 319 -33.74 -6.52 6.53
N SER A 320 -32.91 -5.50 6.81
CA SER A 320 -33.40 -4.13 6.90
C SER A 320 -33.81 -3.66 5.51
N LYS A 321 -35.06 -3.18 5.36
CA LYS A 321 -35.54 -2.55 4.11
C LYS A 321 -34.79 -1.25 3.76
N HIS A 322 -34.06 -0.68 4.72
CA HIS A 322 -33.15 0.44 4.49
C HIS A 322 -31.78 -0.11 4.11
N GLU A 323 -31.26 0.36 2.99
CA GLU A 323 -29.89 0.13 2.56
C GLU A 323 -28.91 0.83 3.52
N LEU A 324 -28.72 0.30 4.74
CA LEU A 324 -27.56 0.68 5.53
C LEU A 324 -26.37 -0.09 4.97
N TRP A 325 -25.82 0.57 3.97
CA TRP A 325 -24.84 0.12 3.03
C TRP A 325 -23.50 -0.28 3.66
N LEU A 326 -22.74 -1.05 2.88
CA LEU A 326 -21.29 -1.24 2.89
C LEU A 326 -20.52 -0.05 3.52
N ARG A 327 -20.35 -0.07 4.85
CA ARG A 327 -19.59 0.95 5.59
C ARG A 327 -18.60 0.33 6.55
N TYR A 328 -17.47 0.99 6.74
CA TYR A 328 -16.37 0.50 7.55
C TYR A 328 -15.67 1.63 8.30
N GLY A 329 -14.94 1.31 9.35
CA GLY A 329 -14.30 2.32 10.22
C GLY A 329 -15.30 3.17 11.01
N HIS A 330 -16.54 2.70 11.15
CA HIS A 330 -17.56 3.31 12.00
C HIS A 330 -17.48 2.70 13.41
N SER A 331 -18.05 3.39 14.39
CA SER A 331 -18.26 2.85 15.73
C SER A 331 -19.75 2.62 16.00
N THR A 332 -20.06 1.56 16.75
CA THR A 332 -21.42 1.29 17.23
C THR A 332 -21.41 1.01 18.73
N VAL A 333 -22.36 1.58 19.45
CA VAL A 333 -22.57 1.32 20.88
C VAL A 333 -23.98 0.80 21.14
N TYR A 334 -24.12 -0.06 22.15
CA TYR A 334 -25.43 -0.50 22.65
C TYR A 334 -25.85 0.37 23.84
N TYR A 335 -27.07 0.91 23.79
CA TYR A 335 -27.64 1.69 24.88
C TYR A 335 -29.17 1.54 24.94
N LYS A 336 -29.70 1.18 26.11
CA LYS A 336 -31.14 1.03 26.42
C LYS A 336 -31.94 0.35 25.28
N ASN A 337 -31.58 -0.90 24.94
CA ASN A 337 -32.25 -1.73 23.92
C ASN A 337 -32.16 -1.19 22.47
N SER A 338 -31.19 -0.35 22.17
CA SER A 338 -30.93 0.14 20.81
C SER A 338 -29.43 0.17 20.52
N LEU A 339 -29.09 -0.02 19.25
CA LEU A 339 -27.73 0.19 18.74
C LEU A 339 -27.64 1.62 18.19
N TYR A 340 -26.49 2.27 18.38
CA TYR A 340 -26.23 3.62 17.88
C TYR A 340 -24.94 3.60 17.07
N LEU A 341 -25.04 3.88 15.78
CA LEU A 341 -23.95 3.82 14.80
C LEU A 341 -23.58 5.23 14.36
N TYR A 342 -22.29 5.56 14.40
CA TYR A 342 -21.79 6.89 14.02
C TYR A 342 -20.65 6.81 12.99
N GLY A 343 -20.76 7.64 11.96
CA GLY A 343 -19.70 7.89 10.98
C GLY A 343 -19.23 6.67 10.18
N GLY A 344 -17.92 6.63 9.93
CA GLY A 344 -17.25 5.66 9.07
C GLY A 344 -17.21 6.07 7.61
N THR A 345 -16.58 5.22 6.79
CA THR A 345 -16.48 5.41 5.35
C THR A 345 -17.61 4.67 4.65
N TYR A 346 -18.39 5.40 3.85
CA TYR A 346 -19.52 4.89 3.09
C TYR A 346 -19.40 5.32 1.61
N LYS A 347 -19.45 4.36 0.68
CA LYS A 347 -19.21 4.60 -0.77
C LYS A 347 -17.92 5.41 -1.05
N GLY A 348 -16.97 5.30 -0.13
CA GLY A 348 -15.71 6.00 -0.23
C GLY A 348 -15.64 7.38 0.39
N ASP A 349 -16.77 7.95 0.81
CA ASP A 349 -16.82 9.22 1.54
C ASP A 349 -16.86 8.99 3.04
N ILE A 350 -16.28 9.91 3.81
CA ILE A 350 -16.31 9.86 5.27
C ILE A 350 -17.60 10.53 5.72
N ALA A 351 -18.42 9.79 6.46
CA ALA A 351 -19.73 10.23 6.92
C ALA A 351 -19.69 10.84 8.34
N ASN A 352 -20.64 11.74 8.61
CA ASN A 352 -20.99 12.24 9.95
C ASN A 352 -22.42 11.83 10.35
N ASP A 353 -23.06 10.95 9.58
CA ASP A 353 -24.41 10.49 9.85
C ASP A 353 -24.46 9.66 11.15
N PHE A 354 -25.59 9.76 11.84
CA PHE A 354 -25.80 9.09 13.11
C PHE A 354 -27.12 8.32 13.07
N TRP A 355 -27.07 7.02 13.34
CA TRP A 355 -28.19 6.11 13.17
C TRP A 355 -28.49 5.37 14.46
N THR A 356 -29.75 5.05 14.68
CA THR A 356 -30.15 4.13 15.74
C THR A 356 -30.95 2.95 15.20
N TYR A 357 -30.67 1.75 15.71
CA TYR A 357 -31.43 0.53 15.47
C TYR A 357 -32.12 0.10 16.74
N ASN A 358 -33.44 0.14 16.76
CA ASN A 358 -34.20 -0.30 17.92
C ASN A 358 -34.41 -1.82 17.88
N LEU A 359 -33.94 -2.54 18.91
CA LEU A 359 -33.98 -4.01 18.94
C LEU A 359 -35.39 -4.58 19.09
N GLY A 360 -36.35 -3.81 19.60
CA GLY A 360 -37.74 -4.26 19.74
C GLY A 360 -38.57 -4.12 18.46
N THR A 361 -38.35 -3.05 17.70
CA THR A 361 -39.07 -2.77 16.45
C THR A 361 -38.34 -3.25 15.20
N HIS A 362 -37.03 -3.51 15.31
CA HIS A 362 -36.15 -3.85 14.19
C HIS A 362 -36.10 -2.78 13.09
N ILE A 363 -36.16 -1.51 13.48
CA ILE A 363 -36.17 -0.36 12.56
C ILE A 363 -34.93 0.51 12.80
N TRP A 364 -34.30 0.90 11.70
CA TRP A 364 -33.25 1.92 11.67
C TRP A 364 -33.85 3.31 11.52
N THR A 365 -33.35 4.27 12.30
CA THR A 365 -33.78 5.67 12.27
C THR A 365 -32.56 6.58 12.17
N LEU A 366 -32.59 7.52 11.23
CA LEU A 366 -31.57 8.58 11.12
C LEU A 366 -31.81 9.62 12.21
N LEU A 367 -30.74 9.95 12.95
CA LEU A 367 -30.72 10.95 14.01
C LEU A 367 -29.99 12.22 13.53
N MET A 368 -29.88 13.22 14.42
CA MET A 368 -29.08 14.40 14.13
C MET A 368 -27.61 14.02 13.93
N PRO A 369 -26.99 14.46 12.83
CA PRO A 369 -25.61 14.10 12.51
C PRO A 369 -24.64 14.67 13.56
N GLY A 370 -23.48 14.02 13.68
CA GLY A 370 -22.43 14.49 14.56
C GLY A 370 -21.66 15.68 13.99
N ILE A 371 -20.80 16.25 14.83
CA ILE A 371 -20.07 17.50 14.58
C ILE A 371 -19.11 17.35 13.40
N TRP A 372 -18.42 16.22 13.32
CA TRP A 372 -17.38 15.97 12.33
C TRP A 372 -17.64 14.68 11.58
N ASN A 373 -17.32 14.68 10.30
CA ASN A 373 -17.25 13.44 9.55
C ASN A 373 -15.96 12.70 9.92
N VAL A 374 -16.09 11.46 10.36
CA VAL A 374 -14.97 10.74 10.95
C VAL A 374 -15.01 9.25 10.66
N THR A 375 -13.83 8.67 10.41
CA THR A 375 -13.63 7.23 10.20
C THR A 375 -12.42 6.73 11.01
N GLY A 376 -12.41 5.44 11.35
CA GLY A 376 -11.39 4.80 12.18
C GLY A 376 -11.33 5.32 13.61
N HIS A 377 -12.47 5.76 14.14
CA HIS A 377 -12.65 6.22 15.51
C HIS A 377 -13.23 5.11 16.39
N THR A 378 -13.15 5.28 17.70
CA THR A 378 -13.76 4.38 18.68
C THR A 378 -14.83 5.12 19.48
N ALA A 379 -15.82 4.40 20.02
CA ALA A 379 -16.87 5.01 20.82
C ALA A 379 -17.36 4.11 21.95
N HIS A 380 -17.64 4.69 23.11
CA HIS A 380 -18.02 4.00 24.33
C HIS A 380 -19.18 4.71 25.03
N ILE A 381 -19.93 3.97 25.85
CA ILE A 381 -20.96 4.55 26.72
C ILE A 381 -20.33 4.92 28.06
N TYR A 382 -20.58 6.15 28.49
CA TYR A 382 -20.29 6.63 29.83
C TYR A 382 -21.57 7.26 30.41
N GLN A 383 -22.16 6.60 31.41
CA GLN A 383 -23.45 7.01 31.98
C GLN A 383 -24.54 7.14 30.88
N ASP A 384 -25.14 8.32 30.72
CA ASP A 384 -26.14 8.64 29.68
C ASP A 384 -25.53 9.39 28.48
N THR A 385 -24.26 9.16 28.20
CA THR A 385 -23.52 9.83 27.12
C THR A 385 -22.71 8.82 26.31
N MET A 386 -22.71 8.97 24.98
CA MET A 386 -21.78 8.30 24.08
C MET A 386 -20.55 9.20 23.91
N LEU A 387 -19.37 8.69 24.23
CA LEU A 387 -18.09 9.35 23.99
C LEU A 387 -17.46 8.76 22.72
N VAL A 388 -16.92 9.60 21.86
CA VAL A 388 -16.22 9.22 20.63
C VAL A 388 -14.81 9.78 20.64
N PHE A 389 -13.83 8.90 20.47
CA PHE A 389 -12.42 9.24 20.50
C PHE A 389 -11.83 9.25 19.08
N PHE A 390 -11.23 10.40 18.72
CA PHE A 390 -10.34 10.62 17.59
C PHE A 390 -10.86 10.13 16.24
N GLY A 391 -9.99 9.61 15.37
CA GLY A 391 -10.26 9.23 13.99
C GLY A 391 -9.73 10.22 12.96
N TYR A 392 -10.03 9.97 11.69
CA TYR A 392 -9.64 10.82 10.56
C TYR A 392 -10.85 11.45 9.88
N SER A 393 -10.73 12.74 9.55
CA SER A 393 -11.65 13.52 8.73
C SER A 393 -10.92 14.00 7.49
N ASN A 394 -11.57 13.94 6.33
CA ASN A 394 -11.04 14.51 5.10
C ASN A 394 -11.01 16.05 5.08
N THR A 395 -11.64 16.70 6.07
CA THR A 395 -11.71 18.16 6.22
C THR A 395 -10.78 18.65 7.31
N TYR A 396 -10.72 17.93 8.44
CA TYR A 396 -9.98 18.33 9.64
C TYR A 396 -8.71 17.51 9.89
N GLY A 397 -8.41 16.51 9.06
CA GLY A 397 -7.30 15.59 9.26
C GLY A 397 -7.52 14.67 10.47
N TYR A 398 -6.46 14.40 11.23
CA TYR A 398 -6.51 13.57 12.43
C TYR A 398 -7.18 14.34 13.59
N ILE A 399 -8.34 13.87 14.03
CA ILE A 399 -9.11 14.50 15.11
C ILE A 399 -8.49 14.12 16.46
N ASN A 400 -8.17 15.11 17.28
CA ASN A 400 -7.61 14.94 18.62
C ASN A 400 -8.59 15.37 19.74
N GLU A 401 -9.82 15.69 19.39
CA GLU A 401 -10.87 16.14 20.31
C GLU A 401 -11.83 14.98 20.67
N VAL A 402 -12.41 15.03 21.88
CA VAL A 402 -13.44 14.08 22.31
C VAL A 402 -14.82 14.62 21.92
N MET A 403 -15.57 13.89 21.10
CA MET A 403 -16.97 14.19 20.84
C MET A 403 -17.86 13.45 21.83
N GLN A 404 -18.99 14.06 22.19
CA GLN A 404 -19.98 13.43 23.02
C GLN A 404 -21.41 13.64 22.50
N TYR A 405 -22.24 12.62 22.62
CA TYR A 405 -23.68 12.69 22.37
C TYR A 405 -24.43 12.32 23.66
N ASN A 406 -25.22 13.27 24.17
CA ASN A 406 -26.01 13.03 25.37
C ASN A 406 -27.38 12.46 24.97
N PHE A 407 -27.71 11.25 25.45
CA PHE A 407 -28.95 10.56 25.05
C PHE A 407 -30.22 11.23 25.62
N THR A 408 -30.08 11.98 26.71
CA THR A 408 -31.19 12.67 27.38
C THR A 408 -31.54 13.98 26.67
N SER A 409 -30.54 14.84 26.43
CA SER A 409 -30.74 16.11 25.72
C SER A 409 -30.78 15.96 24.20
N ARG A 410 -30.34 14.80 23.68
CA ARG A 410 -30.24 14.46 22.24
C ARG A 410 -29.40 15.45 21.47
N ASN A 411 -28.30 15.91 22.05
CA ASN A 411 -27.42 16.88 21.43
C ASN A 411 -25.97 16.41 21.39
N TRP A 412 -25.27 16.82 20.34
CA TRP A 412 -23.82 16.65 20.19
C TRP A 412 -23.08 17.84 20.79
N SER A 413 -21.94 17.58 21.41
CA SER A 413 -20.97 18.59 21.81
C SER A 413 -19.55 18.00 21.72
N HIS A 414 -18.53 18.85 21.67
CA HIS A 414 -17.14 18.42 21.90
C HIS A 414 -16.72 18.84 23.31
N VAL A 415 -15.75 18.12 23.88
CA VAL A 415 -15.29 18.32 25.26
C VAL A 415 -13.90 18.96 25.22
N PRO A 416 -13.74 20.21 25.68
CA PRO A 416 -12.42 20.79 25.88
C PRO A 416 -11.65 19.98 26.91
N THR A 417 -10.49 19.45 26.53
CA THR A 417 -9.68 18.60 27.40
C THR A 417 -8.42 19.29 27.90
N ARG A 418 -7.91 18.82 29.04
CA ARG A 418 -6.60 19.19 29.61
C ARG A 418 -5.59 18.07 29.37
N GLY A 419 -4.31 18.43 29.39
CA GLY A 419 -3.21 17.52 29.06
C GLY A 419 -2.94 17.45 27.55
N VAL A 420 -1.79 16.89 27.19
CA VAL A 420 -1.37 16.78 25.78
C VAL A 420 -1.70 15.39 25.27
N VAL A 421 -2.57 15.33 24.26
CA VAL A 421 -2.90 14.11 23.53
C VAL A 421 -2.83 14.39 22.03
N GLN A 422 -2.43 13.37 21.28
CA GLN A 422 -2.41 13.42 19.83
C GLN A 422 -3.48 12.49 19.30
N GLY A 423 -4.34 13.02 18.43
CA GLY A 423 -5.39 12.25 17.78
C GLY A 423 -4.83 11.22 16.82
N THR A 424 -5.38 10.01 16.87
CA THR A 424 -4.95 8.89 16.03
C THR A 424 -6.11 8.25 15.28
N TYR A 425 -5.83 7.72 14.09
CA TYR A 425 -6.71 6.89 13.28
C TYR A 425 -6.44 5.40 13.54
N ALA A 426 -7.50 4.58 13.56
CA ALA A 426 -7.43 3.12 13.75
C ALA A 426 -6.63 2.70 14.99
N HIS A 427 -6.79 3.49 16.05
CA HIS A 427 -6.39 3.15 17.40
C HIS A 427 -7.39 2.16 18.01
N THR A 428 -7.06 1.65 19.19
CA THR A 428 -8.02 0.95 20.04
C THR A 428 -8.32 1.77 21.27
N SER A 429 -9.54 1.65 21.77
CA SER A 429 -9.89 2.16 23.08
C SER A 429 -10.62 1.12 23.90
N VAL A 430 -10.42 1.17 25.22
CA VAL A 430 -11.10 0.32 26.19
C VAL A 430 -11.48 1.15 27.42
N TYR A 431 -12.54 0.74 28.11
CA TYR A 431 -13.00 1.37 29.35
C TYR A 431 -12.80 0.42 30.53
N ASP A 432 -12.03 0.86 31.53
CA ASP A 432 -11.88 0.14 32.79
C ASP A 432 -12.80 0.73 33.86
N GLU A 433 -13.80 -0.04 34.27
CA GLU A 433 -14.75 0.35 35.30
C GLU A 433 -14.09 0.54 36.67
N LYS A 434 -13.01 -0.20 36.96
CA LYS A 434 -12.35 -0.16 38.27
C LYS A 434 -11.62 1.16 38.51
N SER A 435 -10.88 1.63 37.51
CA SER A 435 -10.18 2.92 37.56
C SER A 435 -11.04 4.09 37.06
N ASN A 436 -12.23 3.81 36.50
CA ASN A 436 -13.13 4.80 35.88
C ASN A 436 -12.42 5.60 34.77
N ARG A 437 -11.63 4.91 33.94
CA ARG A 437 -10.78 5.53 32.92
C ARG A 437 -10.91 4.85 31.57
N PHE A 438 -10.79 5.66 30.53
CA PHE A 438 -10.69 5.21 29.16
C PHE A 438 -9.22 5.14 28.78
N PHE A 439 -8.80 4.10 28.06
CA PHE A 439 -7.44 3.96 27.55
C PHE A 439 -7.48 3.99 26.03
N VAL A 440 -6.59 4.76 25.40
CA VAL A 440 -6.45 4.86 23.95
C VAL A 440 -5.03 4.52 23.56
N TYR A 441 -4.89 3.49 22.71
CA TYR A 441 -3.60 2.93 22.36
C TYR A 441 -3.32 3.00 20.85
N ALA A 442 -2.11 3.49 20.54
CA ALA A 442 -1.48 3.42 19.23
C ALA A 442 -2.33 4.04 18.09
N GLY A 443 -2.14 3.58 16.85
CA GLY A 443 -2.78 4.10 15.64
C GLY A 443 -1.86 4.93 14.75
N TYR A 444 -2.42 5.45 13.67
CA TYR A 444 -1.76 6.39 12.76
C TYR A 444 -2.00 7.83 13.17
N GLN A 445 -0.97 8.66 13.08
CA GLN A 445 -1.04 10.10 13.32
C GLN A 445 -0.15 10.84 12.31
N THR A 446 -0.25 12.16 12.31
CA THR A 446 0.65 13.03 11.56
C THR A 446 1.89 13.39 12.38
N SER A 447 3.05 13.48 11.74
CA SER A 447 4.24 14.11 12.31
C SER A 447 4.18 15.63 12.16
N SER A 448 5.13 16.33 12.79
CA SER A 448 5.33 17.78 12.63
C SER A 448 5.73 18.19 11.21
N SER A 449 6.23 17.27 10.38
CA SER A 449 6.55 17.49 8.96
C SER A 449 5.41 17.09 8.02
N ASN A 450 4.19 16.94 8.55
CA ASN A 450 3.01 16.49 7.81
C ASN A 450 3.19 15.12 7.13
N THR A 451 3.95 14.22 7.74
CA THR A 451 4.12 12.83 7.28
C THR A 451 3.32 11.87 8.15
N ALA A 452 2.73 10.84 7.54
CA ALA A 452 2.02 9.80 8.29
C ALA A 452 3.02 8.98 9.11
N ILE A 453 2.79 8.83 10.40
CA ILE A 453 3.62 8.01 11.29
C ILE A 453 2.75 7.15 12.21
N LEU A 454 3.26 5.98 12.55
CA LEU A 454 2.65 5.13 13.56
C LEU A 454 3.15 5.48 14.96
N THR A 455 2.30 5.28 15.94
CA THR A 455 2.63 5.51 17.35
C THR A 455 2.38 4.28 18.20
N ASP A 456 3.18 4.14 19.25
CA ASP A 456 3.14 3.13 20.30
C ASP A 456 2.68 3.72 21.65
N LYS A 457 2.22 4.97 21.63
CA LYS A 457 1.81 5.70 22.82
C LYS A 457 0.49 5.15 23.35
N LEU A 458 0.39 5.10 24.68
CA LEU A 458 -0.82 4.80 25.43
C LEU A 458 -1.23 6.05 26.20
N TYR A 459 -2.50 6.42 26.11
CA TYR A 459 -3.08 7.50 26.89
C TYR A 459 -4.22 6.97 27.74
N SER A 460 -4.42 7.54 28.92
CA SER A 460 -5.66 7.39 29.68
C SER A 460 -6.42 8.72 29.76
N TYR A 461 -7.74 8.65 29.70
CA TYR A 461 -8.65 9.77 29.78
C TYR A 461 -9.53 9.64 31.01
N ASP A 462 -9.54 10.71 31.80
CA ASP A 462 -10.44 10.91 32.93
C ASP A 462 -11.74 11.59 32.44
N PRO A 463 -12.87 10.87 32.42
CA PRO A 463 -14.12 11.42 31.93
C PRO A 463 -14.75 12.47 32.87
N GLU A 464 -14.37 12.52 34.16
CA GLU A 464 -14.91 13.48 35.12
C GLU A 464 -14.17 14.81 35.08
N ASN A 465 -12.84 14.75 34.97
CA ASN A 465 -11.97 15.92 34.95
C ASN A 465 -11.62 16.42 33.54
N HIS A 466 -12.04 15.67 32.51
CA HIS A 466 -11.73 15.91 31.09
C HIS A 466 -10.23 16.05 30.85
N GLU A 467 -9.45 15.14 31.42
CA GLU A 467 -7.99 15.24 31.45
C GLU A 467 -7.31 13.98 30.90
N TRP A 468 -6.31 14.20 30.05
CA TRP A 468 -5.50 13.17 29.43
C TRP A 468 -4.18 12.96 30.18
N PHE A 469 -3.78 11.70 30.27
CA PHE A 469 -2.55 11.27 30.92
C PHE A 469 -1.80 10.32 30.00
N LYS A 470 -0.55 10.64 29.70
CA LYS A 470 0.34 9.74 28.94
C LYS A 470 0.90 8.66 29.87
N LEU A 471 0.75 7.41 29.46
CA LEU A 471 1.20 6.21 30.17
C LEU A 471 2.46 5.62 29.51
N GLN A 472 2.97 4.52 30.07
CA GLN A 472 4.14 3.84 29.52
C GLN A 472 3.90 3.42 28.06
N SER A 473 4.82 3.81 27.17
CA SER A 473 4.74 3.45 25.74
C SER A 473 5.22 2.02 25.53
N SER A 474 4.66 1.35 24.54
CA SER A 474 4.87 -0.09 24.34
C SER A 474 6.16 -0.44 23.60
N GLY A 475 6.77 0.53 22.89
CA GLY A 475 7.87 0.31 21.96
C GLY A 475 7.48 -0.38 20.65
N MET A 476 6.18 -0.66 20.43
CA MET A 476 5.68 -1.46 19.32
C MET A 476 4.53 -0.74 18.58
N PRO A 477 4.86 0.26 17.73
CA PRO A 477 3.87 1.12 17.09
C PRO A 477 3.04 0.34 16.07
N ARG A 478 1.71 0.47 16.09
CA ARG A 478 0.81 -0.32 15.23
C ARG A 478 -0.55 0.36 15.03
N TYR A 479 -1.31 -0.07 14.03
CA TYR A 479 -2.68 0.41 13.77
C TYR A 479 -3.57 -0.74 13.27
N LEU A 480 -4.90 -0.52 13.25
CA LEU A 480 -5.89 -1.54 12.89
C LEU A 480 -5.71 -2.86 13.68
N HIS A 481 -5.20 -2.75 14.90
CA HIS A 481 -5.21 -3.82 15.90
C HIS A 481 -6.52 -3.76 16.69
N SER A 482 -6.78 -4.74 17.53
CA SER A 482 -7.91 -4.71 18.46
C SER A 482 -7.43 -4.90 19.90
N ALA A 483 -8.19 -4.36 20.86
CA ALA A 483 -7.88 -4.47 22.28
C ALA A 483 -9.13 -4.70 23.13
N ALA A 484 -8.97 -5.39 24.24
CA ALA A 484 -10.04 -5.76 25.16
C ALA A 484 -9.47 -5.92 26.57
N ILE A 485 -10.25 -5.58 27.59
CA ILE A 485 -9.84 -5.77 28.98
C ILE A 485 -10.22 -7.19 29.43
N LEU A 486 -9.22 -7.95 29.86
CA LEU A 486 -9.37 -9.27 30.47
C LEU A 486 -8.59 -9.30 31.79
N ASN A 487 -9.27 -9.62 32.88
CA ASN A 487 -8.67 -9.77 34.21
C ASN A 487 -7.84 -8.54 34.63
N GLY A 488 -8.20 -7.31 34.25
CA GLY A 488 -7.42 -6.10 34.59
C GLY A 488 -6.17 -5.87 33.72
N PHE A 489 -5.99 -6.65 32.65
CA PHE A 489 -5.01 -6.39 31.60
C PHE A 489 -5.72 -5.90 30.34
N ILE A 490 -5.10 -4.94 29.64
CA ILE A 490 -5.47 -4.65 28.26
C ILE A 490 -4.76 -5.66 27.37
N LEU A 491 -5.51 -6.62 26.82
CA LEU A 491 -5.04 -7.56 25.81
C LEU A 491 -5.12 -6.89 24.44
N THR A 492 -3.98 -6.76 23.76
CA THR A 492 -3.88 -6.27 22.38
C THR A 492 -3.52 -7.42 21.46
N PHE A 493 -4.20 -7.52 20.30
CA PHE A 493 -3.93 -8.54 19.30
C PHE A 493 -3.76 -7.96 17.90
N GLY A 494 -2.74 -8.47 17.20
CA GLY A 494 -2.49 -8.25 15.78
C GLY A 494 -2.28 -6.79 15.38
N GLY A 495 -2.72 -6.45 14.17
CA GLY A 495 -2.54 -5.14 13.56
C GLY A 495 -1.43 -5.09 12.53
N SER A 496 -1.14 -3.89 12.03
CA SER A 496 -0.11 -3.63 11.04
C SER A 496 0.92 -2.65 11.58
N PHE A 497 2.20 -2.90 11.30
CA PHE A 497 3.33 -2.08 11.73
C PHE A 497 3.68 -0.93 10.78
N GLY A 498 2.98 -0.80 9.65
CA GLY A 498 3.34 0.15 8.59
C GLY A 498 4.75 -0.09 8.05
N SER A 499 5.15 0.61 6.98
CA SER A 499 6.47 0.47 6.37
C SER A 499 7.57 1.14 7.22
N ASN A 500 7.80 0.65 8.44
CA ASN A 500 8.91 1.09 9.26
C ASN A 500 10.04 0.07 9.18
N THR A 501 10.99 0.37 8.31
CA THR A 501 12.33 -0.22 8.13
C THR A 501 13.24 -0.03 9.36
N VAL A 502 12.68 -0.05 10.56
CA VAL A 502 13.46 0.02 11.80
C VAL A 502 14.02 -1.38 12.06
N ASN A 503 15.25 -1.59 11.56
CA ASN A 503 16.14 -2.75 11.74
C ASN A 503 16.11 -3.87 10.70
N ASN A 504 15.92 -3.60 9.40
CA ASN A 504 16.21 -4.56 8.30
C ASN A 504 15.55 -5.97 8.42
N THR A 505 14.54 -6.17 9.27
CA THR A 505 14.09 -7.52 9.64
C THR A 505 12.59 -7.77 9.58
N LEU A 506 11.75 -6.77 9.32
CA LEU A 506 10.29 -6.96 9.28
C LEU A 506 9.68 -6.44 7.98
N LEU A 507 9.60 -7.34 7.00
CA LEU A 507 8.88 -7.18 5.74
C LEU A 507 7.38 -7.53 5.87
N LYS A 508 6.92 -7.98 7.05
CA LYS A 508 5.53 -8.40 7.28
C LYS A 508 4.60 -7.20 7.45
N CYS A 509 3.51 -7.18 6.67
CA CYS A 509 2.47 -6.14 6.78
C CYS A 509 1.51 -6.30 7.95
N PHE A 510 1.34 -7.51 8.45
CA PHE A 510 0.40 -7.86 9.49
C PHE A 510 1.03 -8.84 10.45
N VAL A 511 0.50 -8.88 11.67
CA VAL A 511 0.98 -9.76 12.72
C VAL A 511 -0.14 -10.42 13.51
N SER A 512 0.21 -11.51 14.18
CA SER A 512 -0.61 -12.27 15.11
C SER A 512 -0.05 -12.27 16.54
N ASP A 513 0.76 -11.26 16.91
CA ASP A 513 1.33 -11.17 18.24
C ASP A 513 0.32 -10.67 19.27
N PHE A 514 0.59 -10.99 20.53
CA PHE A 514 -0.20 -10.57 21.68
C PHE A 514 0.64 -9.69 22.60
N MET A 515 0.03 -8.63 23.11
CA MET A 515 0.61 -7.78 24.14
C MET A 515 -0.36 -7.61 25.29
N LEU A 516 0.15 -7.65 26.51
CA LEU A 516 -0.61 -7.37 27.72
C LEU A 516 -0.10 -6.08 28.34
N TYR A 517 -1.01 -5.20 28.73
CA TYR A 517 -0.69 -4.05 29.56
C TYR A 517 -1.38 -4.20 30.92
N ASP A 518 -0.59 -4.22 31.98
CA ASP A 518 -1.05 -4.27 33.36
C ASP A 518 -1.51 -2.88 33.80
N ILE A 519 -2.84 -2.69 33.93
CA ILE A 519 -3.43 -1.38 34.25
C ILE A 519 -2.96 -0.88 35.61
N GLU A 520 -2.80 -1.77 36.59
CA GLU A 520 -2.43 -1.39 37.95
C GLU A 520 -0.96 -1.01 38.06
N CYS A 521 -0.10 -1.61 37.23
CA CYS A 521 1.34 -1.39 37.29
C CYS A 521 1.89 -0.43 36.23
N ASP A 522 1.09 -0.01 35.25
CA ASP A 522 1.56 0.78 34.10
C ASP A 522 2.75 0.12 33.39
N GLN A 523 2.62 -1.19 33.09
CA GLN A 523 3.69 -1.97 32.48
C GLN A 523 3.19 -2.82 31.31
N TRP A 524 3.96 -2.81 30.24
CA TRP A 524 3.77 -3.70 29.09
C TRP A 524 4.51 -5.02 29.28
N GLN A 525 3.85 -6.11 28.92
CA GLN A 525 4.41 -7.44 28.81
C GLN A 525 4.18 -7.95 27.39
N LYS A 526 5.27 -8.25 26.68
CA LYS A 526 5.19 -8.97 25.41
C LYS A 526 4.89 -10.44 25.68
N VAL A 527 3.86 -10.97 25.04
CA VAL A 527 3.51 -12.38 25.14
C VAL A 527 4.47 -13.17 24.24
N ASN A 528 5.27 -14.06 24.82
CA ASN A 528 6.14 -14.94 24.03
C ASN A 528 5.33 -16.06 23.40
N THR A 529 4.91 -15.86 22.15
CA THR A 529 4.12 -16.82 21.37
C THR A 529 4.93 -17.61 20.35
N THR A 530 6.27 -17.57 20.43
CA THR A 530 7.15 -18.17 19.41
C THR A 530 6.96 -19.68 19.27
N SER A 531 6.58 -20.37 20.35
CA SER A 531 6.27 -21.81 20.35
C SER A 531 4.87 -22.15 19.83
N LEU A 532 4.00 -21.15 19.62
CA LEU A 532 2.59 -21.35 19.28
C LEU A 532 2.32 -21.37 17.77
N HIS A 533 3.29 -21.01 16.93
CA HIS A 533 3.15 -20.96 15.46
C HIS A 533 1.84 -20.29 15.01
N LEU A 534 1.60 -19.08 15.50
CA LEU A 534 0.34 -18.35 15.32
C LEU A 534 0.21 -17.65 13.97
N GLU A 535 1.13 -17.86 13.03
CA GLU A 535 1.16 -17.12 11.77
C GLU A 535 -0.11 -17.37 10.92
N TYR A 536 -0.87 -18.44 11.17
CA TYR A 536 -2.19 -18.65 10.55
C TYR A 536 -3.26 -17.65 11.02
N LEU A 537 -3.00 -16.91 12.10
CA LEU A 537 -3.87 -15.86 12.64
C LEU A 537 -3.44 -14.45 12.25
N ASP A 538 -2.35 -14.30 11.50
CA ASP A 538 -1.81 -13.01 11.03
C ASP A 538 -2.93 -12.17 10.39
N ARG A 539 -3.19 -10.95 10.90
CA ARG A 539 -4.26 -10.06 10.41
C ARG A 539 -4.20 -8.63 10.97
N PHE A 540 -4.84 -7.70 10.26
CA PHE A 540 -5.26 -6.39 10.81
C PHE A 540 -6.72 -6.07 10.43
N GLY A 541 -7.29 -5.04 11.03
CA GLY A 541 -8.65 -4.57 10.76
C GLY A 541 -9.73 -5.52 11.26
N HIS A 542 -9.40 -6.43 12.16
CA HIS A 542 -10.38 -7.24 12.89
C HIS A 542 -10.93 -6.42 14.06
N SER A 543 -12.07 -6.83 14.59
CA SER A 543 -12.66 -6.19 15.77
C SER A 543 -12.70 -7.17 16.92
N MET A 544 -12.49 -6.68 18.15
CA MET A 544 -12.50 -7.48 19.36
C MET A 544 -13.39 -6.84 20.42
N ILE A 545 -14.08 -7.68 21.19
CA ILE A 545 -14.88 -7.26 22.35
C ILE A 545 -14.77 -8.27 23.48
N ALA A 546 -14.77 -7.79 24.72
CA ALA A 546 -14.75 -8.63 25.91
C ALA A 546 -16.18 -8.80 26.46
N VAL A 547 -16.57 -10.05 26.72
CA VAL A 547 -17.83 -10.41 27.41
C VAL A 547 -17.50 -11.42 28.48
N ASN A 548 -17.84 -11.14 29.75
CA ASN A 548 -17.60 -12.04 30.89
C ASN A 548 -16.16 -12.58 30.94
N ASN A 549 -15.16 -11.69 30.83
CA ASN A 549 -13.74 -12.04 30.81
C ASN A 549 -13.32 -13.02 29.70
N THR A 550 -14.06 -13.05 28.60
CA THR A 550 -13.73 -13.75 27.36
C THR A 550 -13.70 -12.74 26.23
N ALA A 551 -12.62 -12.72 25.45
CA ALA A 551 -12.53 -11.88 24.27
C ALA A 551 -12.99 -12.64 23.01
N TYR A 552 -13.76 -11.97 22.18
CA TYR A 552 -14.21 -12.48 20.88
C TYR A 552 -13.69 -11.58 19.77
N ILE A 553 -13.07 -12.19 18.77
CA ILE A 553 -12.50 -11.51 17.61
C ILE A 553 -13.22 -11.98 16.36
N PHE A 554 -13.58 -11.05 15.48
CA PHE A 554 -14.19 -11.39 14.20
C PHE A 554 -13.50 -10.71 13.03
N GLY A 555 -13.28 -11.48 11.97
CA GLY A 555 -12.84 -11.01 10.66
C GLY A 555 -11.41 -10.47 10.63
N GLY A 556 -11.19 -9.45 9.80
CA GLY A 556 -9.89 -8.86 9.52
C GLY A 556 -9.40 -9.11 8.10
N PHE A 557 -8.16 -8.74 7.85
CA PHE A 557 -7.51 -8.81 6.55
C PHE A 557 -6.07 -9.30 6.67
N ASN A 558 -5.68 -10.21 5.77
CA ASN A 558 -4.33 -10.76 5.67
C ASN A 558 -3.93 -11.05 4.23
N SER A 559 -4.22 -10.12 3.33
CA SER A 559 -4.26 -10.25 1.86
C SER A 559 -5.58 -10.76 1.31
N VAL A 560 -6.34 -11.51 2.12
CA VAL A 560 -7.76 -11.81 1.91
C VAL A 560 -8.57 -11.30 3.09
N LEU A 561 -9.87 -11.08 2.88
CA LEU A 561 -10.77 -10.75 3.97
C LEU A 561 -11.22 -12.01 4.71
N LEU A 562 -11.18 -11.94 6.04
CA LEU A 562 -11.45 -13.06 6.94
C LEU A 562 -12.87 -12.98 7.50
N LYS A 563 -13.43 -14.15 7.84
CA LYS A 563 -14.79 -14.33 8.41
C LYS A 563 -14.82 -15.33 9.57
N ASP A 564 -13.67 -15.65 10.13
CA ASP A 564 -13.55 -16.51 11.29
C ASP A 564 -13.91 -15.75 12.58
N LEU A 565 -14.42 -16.51 13.54
CA LEU A 565 -14.73 -16.04 14.89
C LEU A 565 -13.75 -16.71 15.85
N ILE A 566 -12.95 -15.93 16.56
CA ILE A 566 -11.93 -16.43 17.48
C ILE A 566 -12.35 -16.07 18.90
N LYS A 567 -12.31 -17.06 19.79
CA LYS A 567 -12.50 -16.90 21.22
C LYS A 567 -11.13 -16.94 21.91
N ILE A 568 -10.90 -16.00 22.81
CA ILE A 568 -9.69 -15.90 23.60
C ILE A 568 -10.04 -15.81 25.08
N THR A 569 -9.40 -16.64 25.89
CA THR A 569 -9.49 -16.57 27.36
C THR A 569 -8.10 -16.57 27.96
N LEU A 570 -7.94 -15.85 29.07
CA LEU A 570 -6.77 -15.99 29.92
C LEU A 570 -7.07 -17.05 30.97
N ASP A 571 -6.14 -18.00 31.13
CA ASP A 571 -6.23 -18.99 32.20
C ASP A 571 -6.19 -18.31 33.58
N SER A 572 -6.61 -19.03 34.60
CA SER A 572 -6.46 -18.56 35.98
C SER A 572 -5.22 -19.17 36.62
N CYS A 573 -4.55 -18.42 37.48
CA CYS A 573 -3.27 -18.84 38.09
C CYS A 573 -3.39 -20.16 38.84
N ASP A 574 -4.51 -20.41 39.50
CA ASP A 574 -4.80 -21.63 40.27
C ASP A 574 -4.82 -22.91 39.42
N MET A 575 -4.89 -22.80 38.09
CA MET A 575 -4.78 -23.95 37.19
C MET A 575 -3.35 -24.49 37.04
N PHE A 576 -2.32 -23.70 37.38
CA PHE A 576 -0.93 -24.13 37.29
C PHE A 576 -0.52 -24.90 38.55
N GLN A 577 -0.23 -26.20 38.38
CA GLN A 577 0.03 -27.12 39.49
C GLN A 577 1.50 -27.19 39.93
N ASN A 578 2.41 -26.47 39.25
CA ASN A 578 3.82 -26.46 39.60
C ASN A 578 4.40 -25.04 39.53
N GLU A 579 5.48 -24.84 40.27
CA GLU A 579 6.16 -23.54 40.38
C GLU A 579 6.67 -23.04 39.02
N THR A 580 7.22 -23.94 38.20
CA THR A 580 7.76 -23.58 36.88
C THR A 580 6.66 -23.04 35.95
N LEU A 581 5.55 -23.75 35.76
CA LEU A 581 4.45 -23.28 34.90
C LEU A 581 3.76 -22.06 35.51
N CYS A 582 3.68 -21.96 36.84
CA CYS A 582 3.13 -20.80 37.53
C CYS A 582 3.96 -19.53 37.30
N THR A 583 5.28 -19.64 37.21
CA THR A 583 6.18 -18.48 37.06
C THR A 583 6.58 -18.20 35.62
N SER A 584 6.44 -19.19 34.71
CA SER A 584 6.81 -19.08 33.30
C SER A 584 5.63 -18.87 32.34
N ASN A 585 4.42 -18.59 32.84
CA ASN A 585 3.24 -18.36 32.01
C ASN A 585 3.06 -16.89 31.64
N VAL A 586 2.11 -16.64 30.72
CA VAL A 586 1.81 -15.33 30.17
C VAL A 586 1.10 -14.42 31.17
N ILE A 587 0.43 -14.98 32.17
CA ILE A 587 -0.31 -14.26 33.20
C ILE A 587 0.62 -14.02 34.39
N LYS A 588 0.48 -12.86 35.02
CA LYS A 588 1.27 -12.48 36.19
C LYS A 588 0.84 -13.31 37.41
N CYS A 589 1.49 -14.45 37.62
CA CYS A 589 1.23 -15.38 38.72
C CYS A 589 2.48 -15.56 39.59
N LYS A 590 2.28 -15.86 40.88
CA LYS A 590 3.33 -16.23 41.83
C LYS A 590 3.02 -17.56 42.50
N TRP A 591 4.06 -18.34 42.71
CA TRP A 591 3.97 -19.56 43.50
C TRP A 591 4.04 -19.23 44.98
N SER A 592 3.02 -19.60 45.75
CA SER A 592 2.97 -19.34 47.18
C SER A 592 2.23 -20.47 47.90
N ASN A 593 2.81 -20.99 48.99
CA ASN A 593 2.23 -22.07 49.79
C ASN A 593 1.78 -23.29 48.96
N ASN A 594 2.62 -23.72 48.01
CA ASN A 594 2.34 -24.86 47.12
C ASN A 594 1.08 -24.69 46.24
N THR A 595 0.66 -23.44 46.04
CA THR A 595 -0.44 -23.04 45.16
C THR A 595 0.02 -21.90 44.26
N CYS A 596 -0.47 -21.87 43.03
CA CYS A 596 -0.23 -20.75 42.15
C CYS A 596 -1.34 -19.71 42.33
N ILE A 597 -0.96 -18.49 42.67
CA ILE A 597 -1.90 -17.39 42.90
C ILE A 597 -1.55 -16.20 42.02
N ARG A 598 -2.51 -15.31 41.80
CA ARG A 598 -2.26 -14.08 41.06
C ARG A 598 -1.23 -13.21 41.78
N ASP A 599 -0.25 -12.73 41.03
CA ASP A 599 0.73 -11.80 41.55
C ASP A 599 0.28 -10.35 41.33
N THR A 600 -0.17 -9.73 42.41
CA THR A 600 -0.55 -8.32 42.45
C THR A 600 0.62 -7.38 42.76
N SER A 601 1.83 -7.90 42.94
CA SER A 601 3.00 -7.06 43.19
C SER A 601 3.54 -6.47 41.88
N CYS A 602 3.69 -5.15 41.81
CA CYS A 602 4.40 -4.50 40.70
C CYS A 602 5.92 -4.66 40.95
N THR A 603 6.62 -5.37 40.07
CA THR A 603 8.04 -5.74 40.27
C THR A 603 9.04 -4.63 39.94
N SER A 604 8.59 -3.44 39.53
CA SER A 604 9.47 -2.28 39.51
C SER A 604 9.60 -1.69 40.91
N VAL A 605 10.84 -1.67 41.39
CA VAL A 605 11.38 -0.98 42.58
C VAL A 605 11.47 -1.83 43.86
N LYS A 606 12.43 -2.77 43.87
CA LYS A 606 13.29 -2.91 45.06
C LYS A 606 14.25 -1.73 45.09
N ASP A 607 13.77 -0.61 45.58
CA ASP A 607 14.59 0.33 46.34
C ASP A 607 13.69 1.09 47.31
N SER A 608 13.88 0.78 48.59
CA SER A 608 13.28 1.47 49.72
C SER A 608 13.87 2.87 49.85
N ASN A 609 13.46 3.78 48.97
CA ASN A 609 13.36 5.24 49.07
C ASN A 609 13.29 5.84 47.65
N SER A 610 12.20 6.54 47.33
CA SER A 610 11.91 7.30 46.09
C SER A 610 11.20 6.53 44.94
N THR A 611 9.88 6.39 45.06
CA THR A 611 8.98 6.00 43.94
C THR A 611 8.75 7.12 42.93
N CYS A 612 9.15 8.35 43.22
CA CYS A 612 8.86 9.49 42.36
C CYS A 612 9.84 9.62 41.19
N THR A 613 11.11 9.27 41.37
CA THR A 613 12.19 9.46 40.38
C THR A 613 12.06 8.59 39.14
N THR A 614 11.22 7.55 39.18
CA THR A 614 10.91 6.67 38.05
C THR A 614 9.93 7.31 37.05
N TYR A 615 9.14 8.29 37.46
CA TYR A 615 8.22 8.99 36.57
C TYR A 615 8.99 10.05 35.77
N THR A 616 9.03 9.86 34.46
CA THR A 616 9.69 10.77 33.52
C THR A 616 8.74 11.81 32.95
N SER A 617 7.45 11.79 33.32
CA SER A 617 6.46 12.78 32.91
C SER A 617 5.95 13.57 34.11
N CYS A 618 5.75 14.88 33.89
CA CYS A 618 5.20 15.81 34.88
C CYS A 618 3.85 15.33 35.42
N GLN A 619 3.02 14.80 34.52
CA GLN A 619 1.67 14.40 34.85
C GLN A 619 1.63 13.10 35.66
N ALA A 620 2.40 12.07 35.29
CA ALA A 620 2.50 10.83 36.07
C ALA A 620 3.11 11.10 37.46
N CYS A 621 4.03 12.07 37.55
CA CYS A 621 4.56 12.54 38.82
C CYS A 621 3.48 13.06 39.77
N HIS A 622 2.60 13.94 39.27
CA HIS A 622 1.52 14.49 40.08
C HIS A 622 0.50 13.43 40.52
N ILE A 623 0.16 12.47 39.64
CA ILE A 623 -0.74 11.35 39.98
C ILE A 623 -0.16 10.51 41.13
N ALA A 624 1.16 10.26 41.12
CA ALA A 624 1.85 9.54 42.17
C ALA A 624 2.02 10.34 43.48
N GLN A 625 1.36 11.51 43.60
CA GLN A 625 1.47 12.45 44.73
C GLN A 625 2.91 12.94 44.96
N CYS A 626 3.69 13.05 43.88
CA CYS A 626 5.06 13.53 43.87
C CYS A 626 5.13 14.99 43.39
N HIS A 627 6.32 15.60 43.48
CA HIS A 627 6.57 16.98 43.06
C HIS A 627 7.42 17.01 41.78
N TRP A 628 6.97 17.75 40.76
CA TRP A 628 7.72 17.96 39.53
C TRP A 628 8.66 19.16 39.63
N CYS A 629 9.95 18.91 39.43
CA CYS A 629 11.00 19.93 39.50
C CYS A 629 11.72 20.04 38.15
N GLY A 630 11.23 20.89 37.25
CA GLY A 630 11.92 21.36 36.05
C GLY A 630 12.18 20.36 34.92
N ASN A 631 12.17 19.04 35.21
CA ASN A 631 12.10 17.88 34.29
C ASN A 631 12.27 16.54 35.04
N GLN A 632 12.27 16.53 36.37
CA GLN A 632 12.41 15.33 37.17
C GLN A 632 11.34 15.27 38.25
N CYS A 633 10.79 14.08 38.45
CA CYS A 633 9.83 13.83 39.50
C CYS A 633 10.53 13.44 40.80
N THR A 634 10.14 14.05 41.93
CA THR A 634 10.77 13.82 43.23
C THR A 634 9.74 13.67 44.34
N SER A 635 10.09 12.89 45.36
CA SER A 635 9.28 12.72 46.57
C SER A 635 9.42 13.89 47.54
N THR A 636 10.36 14.80 47.30
CA THR A 636 10.65 15.94 48.18
C THR A 636 10.03 17.23 47.67
N SER A 637 9.42 18.01 48.56
CA SER A 637 8.83 19.33 48.25
C SER A 637 9.86 20.44 48.01
N LYS A 638 11.17 20.13 48.01
CA LYS A 638 12.26 21.09 47.87
C LYS A 638 12.85 21.04 46.46
N CYS A 639 12.14 21.62 45.48
CA CYS A 639 12.71 21.89 44.17
C CYS A 639 13.74 23.03 44.26
N SER A 640 14.93 22.85 43.68
CA SER A 640 15.97 23.89 43.59
C SER A 640 15.49 25.16 42.88
N GLN A 641 14.43 25.06 42.06
CA GLN A 641 13.82 26.15 41.30
C GLN A 641 12.31 26.37 41.61
N GLY A 642 11.78 25.79 42.69
CA GLY A 642 10.33 25.78 42.96
C GLY A 642 9.54 24.78 42.10
N PRO A 643 8.30 24.41 42.49
CA PRO A 643 7.46 23.52 41.70
C PRO A 643 7.08 24.17 40.37
N SER A 644 7.41 23.52 39.27
CA SER A 644 7.05 23.96 37.92
C SER A 644 5.68 23.38 37.53
N ASN A 645 4.71 24.23 37.16
CA ASN A 645 3.45 23.76 36.58
C ASN A 645 3.72 22.91 35.32
N CYS A 646 2.95 21.85 35.10
CA CYS A 646 2.99 20.99 33.91
C CYS A 646 2.47 21.69 32.63
N THR A 647 2.88 22.93 32.38
CA THR A 647 2.55 23.64 31.15
C THR A 647 3.57 23.27 30.09
N GLU A 648 3.31 22.20 29.34
CA GLU A 648 4.01 21.98 28.07
C GLU A 648 3.68 23.12 27.09
N LYS A 649 4.70 23.65 26.43
CA LYS A 649 4.68 24.97 25.77
C LYS A 649 4.34 24.95 24.26
N ASP A 650 3.96 23.81 23.69
CA ASP A 650 3.66 23.71 22.25
C ASP A 650 2.43 22.83 22.00
N THR A 651 1.25 23.45 22.03
CA THR A 651 -0.03 22.78 21.75
C THR A 651 -0.43 22.83 20.28
N CYS A 652 0.11 23.75 19.47
CA CYS A 652 -0.39 23.99 18.12
C CYS A 652 0.19 23.04 17.07
N SER A 653 1.40 22.51 17.29
CA SER A 653 2.11 21.63 16.34
C SER A 653 1.42 20.27 16.12
N ILE A 654 0.45 19.91 16.97
CA ILE A 654 -0.37 18.69 16.82
C ILE A 654 -1.37 18.81 15.66
N TYR A 655 -1.73 20.02 15.24
CA TYR A 655 -2.68 20.26 14.15
C TYR A 655 -1.95 20.32 12.82
N SER A 656 -2.20 19.34 11.95
CA SER A 656 -1.54 19.22 10.63
C SER A 656 -2.31 19.87 9.48
N SER A 657 -3.53 20.36 9.72
CA SER A 657 -4.33 21.01 8.68
C SER A 657 -4.72 22.42 9.12
N CYS A 658 -4.93 23.30 8.14
CA CYS A 658 -5.41 24.65 8.43
C CYS A 658 -6.76 24.62 9.16
N ASN A 659 -7.68 23.75 8.73
CA ASN A 659 -9.01 23.65 9.32
C ASN A 659 -8.95 23.18 10.78
N SER A 660 -8.09 22.22 11.12
CA SER A 660 -7.91 21.79 12.50
C SER A 660 -7.17 22.82 13.35
N CYS A 661 -6.18 23.52 12.78
CA CYS A 661 -5.52 24.65 13.43
C CYS A 661 -6.50 25.79 13.78
N ALA A 662 -7.48 26.03 12.91
CA ALA A 662 -8.50 27.07 13.10
C ALA A 662 -9.50 26.77 14.22
N ILE A 663 -9.61 25.51 14.68
CA ILE A 663 -10.47 25.14 15.82
C ILE A 663 -9.96 25.81 17.10
N ASN A 664 -8.64 25.95 17.24
CA ASN A 664 -8.03 26.52 18.44
C ASN A 664 -7.68 28.00 18.24
N THR A 665 -8.35 28.89 18.97
CA THR A 665 -8.12 30.35 18.89
C THR A 665 -6.75 30.80 19.37
N ALA A 666 -6.00 29.94 20.08
CA ALA A 666 -4.62 30.18 20.50
C ALA A 666 -3.58 29.74 19.44
N CYS A 667 -4.03 29.21 18.30
CA CYS A 667 -3.19 28.77 17.20
C CYS A 667 -3.48 29.55 15.91
N SER A 668 -2.44 29.73 15.09
CA SER A 668 -2.51 30.39 13.79
C SER A 668 -1.79 29.57 12.72
N TRP A 669 -2.40 29.46 11.54
CA TRP A 669 -1.81 28.76 10.41
C TRP A 669 -0.82 29.65 9.64
N GLN A 670 0.45 29.27 9.59
CA GLN A 670 1.52 30.03 8.92
C GLN A 670 2.49 29.09 8.20
N ASN A 671 2.82 29.37 6.94
CA ASN A 671 3.77 28.56 6.14
C ASN A 671 3.46 27.04 6.11
N ASN A 672 2.18 26.67 5.97
CA ASN A 672 1.69 25.28 6.00
C ASN A 672 1.98 24.52 7.32
N VAL A 673 2.17 25.25 8.42
CA VAL A 673 2.34 24.68 9.77
C VAL A 673 1.45 25.44 10.75
N CYS A 674 0.89 24.73 11.73
CA CYS A 674 0.14 25.35 12.81
C CYS A 674 1.08 25.78 13.93
N VAL A 675 1.09 27.09 14.24
CA VAL A 675 1.99 27.69 15.25
C VAL A 675 1.18 28.50 16.28
N PRO A 676 1.67 28.69 17.50
CA PRO A 676 1.00 29.56 18.47
C PRO A 676 0.74 30.97 17.91
N GLY A 677 -0.49 31.48 18.07
CA GLY A 677 -0.88 32.79 17.54
C GLY A 677 -2.33 33.17 17.82
N ASN A 678 -2.77 34.34 17.33
CA ASN A 678 -4.10 34.90 17.62
C ASN A 678 -5.17 34.43 16.64
N GLY A 679 -5.34 33.12 16.51
CA GLY A 679 -6.34 32.50 15.63
C GLY A 679 -5.95 32.45 14.15
N THR A 680 -6.64 31.59 13.40
CA THR A 680 -6.44 31.43 11.95
C THR A 680 -7.52 32.20 11.18
N THR A 681 -7.13 33.18 10.36
CA THR A 681 -8.05 34.00 9.56
C THR A 681 -8.40 33.32 8.22
N GLY A 682 -9.17 32.23 8.29
CA GLY A 682 -9.66 31.49 7.13
C GLY A 682 -8.62 30.57 6.48
N CYS A 683 -9.09 29.48 5.86
CA CYS A 683 -8.27 28.48 5.20
C CYS A 683 -8.45 28.55 3.68
N PRO A 684 -7.51 29.15 2.93
CA PRO A 684 -7.68 29.42 1.51
C PRO A 684 -7.55 28.17 0.62
N GLN A 685 -6.93 27.09 1.12
CA GLN A 685 -6.80 25.83 0.39
C GLN A 685 -7.99 24.92 0.66
N LYS A 686 -8.58 24.42 -0.43
CA LYS A 686 -9.58 23.36 -0.35
C LYS A 686 -8.92 22.04 0.06
N PRO A 687 -9.58 21.21 0.90
CA PRO A 687 -9.09 19.87 1.19
C PRO A 687 -8.93 19.06 -0.09
N CYS A 688 -7.92 18.17 -0.13
CA CYS A 688 -7.65 17.33 -1.31
C CYS A 688 -8.91 16.55 -1.74
N SER A 689 -9.71 16.09 -0.77
CA SER A 689 -10.94 15.33 -1.01
C SER A 689 -12.02 16.07 -1.80
N GLU A 690 -11.96 17.40 -1.92
CA GLU A 690 -12.89 18.18 -2.75
C GLU A 690 -12.48 18.20 -4.24
N HIS A 691 -11.29 17.74 -4.59
CA HIS A 691 -10.85 17.66 -5.98
C HIS A 691 -11.38 16.40 -6.66
N SER A 692 -12.21 16.58 -7.68
CA SER A 692 -12.87 15.49 -8.41
C SER A 692 -12.15 15.02 -9.68
N ASN A 693 -10.96 15.56 -9.99
CA ASN A 693 -10.16 15.16 -11.15
C ASN A 693 -8.66 15.24 -10.87
N CYS A 694 -7.90 14.46 -11.64
CA CYS A 694 -6.45 14.31 -11.48
C CYS A 694 -5.69 15.64 -11.64
N GLN A 695 -6.03 16.47 -12.63
CA GLN A 695 -5.29 17.70 -12.90
C GLN A 695 -5.40 18.70 -11.75
N ASN A 696 -6.60 18.88 -11.21
CA ASN A 696 -6.82 19.75 -10.06
C ASN A 696 -6.19 19.16 -8.80
N CYS A 697 -6.27 17.85 -8.61
CA CYS A 697 -5.65 17.17 -7.48
C CYS A 697 -4.12 17.36 -7.45
N THR A 698 -3.46 17.05 -8.56
CA THR A 698 -1.99 17.10 -8.70
C THR A 698 -1.44 18.52 -8.89
N SER A 699 -2.30 19.53 -8.99
CA SER A 699 -1.88 20.94 -8.95
C SER A 699 -1.57 21.40 -7.51
N SER A 700 -2.05 20.66 -6.52
CA SER A 700 -1.80 20.83 -5.09
C SER A 700 -0.88 19.72 -4.58
N SER A 701 -0.39 19.81 -3.34
CA SER A 701 0.34 18.73 -2.66
C SER A 701 -0.57 17.57 -2.23
N CYS A 702 -1.29 17.00 -3.19
CA CYS A 702 -2.23 15.89 -3.03
C CYS A 702 -1.82 14.71 -3.94
N MET A 703 -2.44 13.56 -3.71
CA MET A 703 -2.26 12.36 -4.53
C MET A 703 -3.57 11.93 -5.15
N TRP A 704 -3.52 11.61 -6.44
CA TRP A 704 -4.66 11.12 -7.20
C TRP A 704 -4.59 9.60 -7.34
N CYS A 705 -5.68 8.91 -7.02
CA CYS A 705 -5.86 7.49 -7.24
C CYS A 705 -6.80 7.27 -8.43
N SER A 706 -6.32 6.62 -9.49
CA SER A 706 -7.03 6.62 -10.77
C SER A 706 -8.28 5.74 -10.74
N ASN A 707 -8.16 4.51 -10.24
CA ASN A 707 -9.22 3.51 -10.27
C ASN A 707 -10.38 3.83 -9.32
N THR A 708 -10.12 4.59 -8.24
CA THR A 708 -11.17 5.05 -7.32
C THR A 708 -11.67 6.46 -7.65
N ALA A 709 -11.02 7.16 -8.58
CA ALA A 709 -11.25 8.57 -8.91
C ALA A 709 -11.24 9.49 -7.68
N LYS A 710 -10.29 9.28 -6.77
CA LYS A 710 -10.19 10.05 -5.51
C LYS A 710 -8.89 10.81 -5.39
N CYS A 711 -9.01 12.01 -4.83
CA CYS A 711 -7.89 12.83 -4.41
C CYS A 711 -7.75 12.79 -2.89
N VAL A 712 -6.55 12.48 -2.39
CA VAL A 712 -6.26 12.39 -0.96
C VAL A 712 -5.01 13.18 -0.60
N GLU A 713 -4.89 13.59 0.66
CA GLU A 713 -3.64 14.14 1.17
C GLU A 713 -2.55 13.05 1.14
N THR A 714 -1.29 13.42 0.88
CA THR A 714 -0.17 12.46 0.83
C THR A 714 0.01 11.69 2.14
N ASN A 715 -0.21 12.35 3.28
CA ASN A 715 -0.18 11.72 4.61
C ASN A 715 -1.42 10.85 4.91
N ALA A 716 -2.46 10.91 4.08
CA ALA A 716 -3.71 10.19 4.26
C ALA A 716 -3.83 8.99 3.30
N TYR A 717 -2.83 8.74 2.44
CA TYR A 717 -2.84 7.64 1.49
C TYR A 717 -3.12 6.29 2.15
N VAL A 718 -2.29 5.96 3.15
CA VAL A 718 -2.43 4.73 3.90
C VAL A 718 -3.82 4.73 4.53
N VAL A 719 -4.23 5.84 5.18
CA VAL A 719 -5.55 6.03 5.81
C VAL A 719 -6.73 5.73 4.86
N ALA A 720 -6.61 6.12 3.60
CA ALA A 720 -7.66 5.95 2.60
C ALA A 720 -7.68 4.55 1.97
N PHE A 721 -6.51 3.90 1.81
CA PHE A 721 -6.32 2.75 0.92
C PHE A 721 -5.60 1.52 1.53
N HIS A 722 -5.71 1.29 2.84
CA HIS A 722 -5.03 0.17 3.53
C HIS A 722 -5.36 -1.25 3.05
N TYR A 723 -6.49 -1.45 2.37
CA TYR A 723 -6.91 -2.75 1.83
C TYR A 723 -6.62 -2.86 0.33
N ALA A 724 -5.60 -2.13 -0.14
CA ALA A 724 -5.20 -2.05 -1.53
C ALA A 724 -6.32 -1.55 -2.46
N GLN A 725 -7.12 -0.58 -2.00
CA GLN A 725 -8.21 -0.04 -2.83
C GLN A 725 -7.69 0.82 -3.98
N CYS A 726 -6.46 1.33 -3.87
CA CYS A 726 -5.81 2.12 -4.92
C CYS A 726 -4.83 1.26 -5.72
N MET A 727 -5.13 1.02 -7.00
CA MET A 727 -4.28 0.21 -7.87
C MET A 727 -3.09 0.99 -8.41
N ASP A 728 -3.27 2.28 -8.67
CA ASP A 728 -2.25 3.18 -9.19
C ASP A 728 -2.49 4.63 -8.71
N TRP A 729 -1.40 5.36 -8.46
CA TRP A 729 -1.47 6.72 -7.94
C TRP A 729 -0.45 7.65 -8.60
N THR A 730 -0.71 8.95 -8.60
CA THR A 730 0.24 9.97 -9.07
C THR A 730 0.13 11.27 -8.27
N THR A 731 1.26 11.97 -8.18
CA THR A 731 1.37 13.35 -7.69
C THR A 731 1.73 14.32 -8.81
N LYS A 732 1.94 13.84 -10.04
CA LYS A 732 2.43 14.64 -11.15
C LYS A 732 1.32 14.89 -12.17
N ASN A 733 1.06 16.16 -12.46
CA ASN A 733 0.03 16.56 -13.42
C ASN A 733 0.26 15.95 -14.83
N MET A 734 1.52 15.82 -15.25
CA MET A 734 1.87 15.24 -16.56
C MET A 734 1.47 13.75 -16.69
N GLU A 735 1.37 13.01 -15.58
CA GLU A 735 1.01 11.59 -15.58
C GLU A 735 -0.51 11.37 -15.62
N CYS A 736 -1.32 12.40 -15.36
CA CYS A 736 -2.78 12.30 -15.40
C CYS A 736 -3.31 11.82 -16.76
N GLN A 737 -2.70 12.25 -17.86
CA GLN A 737 -3.09 11.78 -19.20
C GLN A 737 -2.68 10.33 -19.45
N ALA A 738 -1.54 9.91 -18.89
CA ALA A 738 -1.03 8.55 -19.01
C ALA A 738 -1.91 7.51 -18.28
N MET A 739 -2.79 7.94 -17.37
CA MET A 739 -3.72 7.07 -16.65
C MET A 739 -5.03 6.82 -17.41
N VAL A 740 -5.35 7.63 -18.43
CA VAL A 740 -6.61 7.56 -19.16
C VAL A 740 -6.42 6.77 -20.45
N CYS A 741 -7.19 5.67 -20.62
CA CYS A 741 -7.11 4.84 -21.81
C CYS A 741 -7.31 5.65 -23.10
N SER A 742 -8.32 6.50 -23.15
CA SER A 742 -8.64 7.30 -24.35
C SER A 742 -7.55 8.30 -24.76
N GLN A 743 -6.54 8.54 -23.92
CA GLN A 743 -5.41 9.42 -24.23
C GLN A 743 -4.21 8.65 -24.80
N GLN A 744 -4.21 7.31 -24.71
CA GLN A 744 -3.15 6.48 -25.29
C GLN A 744 -3.32 6.44 -26.80
N LYS A 745 -2.21 6.70 -27.52
CA LYS A 745 -2.25 6.83 -28.98
C LYS A 745 -1.89 5.55 -29.68
N THR A 746 -1.06 4.69 -29.12
CA THR A 746 -0.69 3.41 -29.75
C THR A 746 -1.31 2.22 -29.02
N CYS A 747 -1.45 1.09 -29.71
CA CYS A 747 -1.88 -0.14 -29.06
C CYS A 747 -0.91 -0.58 -27.95
N SER A 748 0.40 -0.40 -28.16
CA SER A 748 1.42 -0.75 -27.16
C SER A 748 1.26 0.08 -25.88
N GLU A 749 1.09 1.40 -26.00
CA GLU A 749 0.79 2.29 -24.87
C GLU A 749 -0.52 1.88 -24.18
N CYS A 750 -1.56 1.56 -24.96
CA CYS A 750 -2.83 1.10 -24.44
C CYS A 750 -2.69 -0.20 -23.63
N GLN A 751 -1.99 -1.20 -24.15
CA GLN A 751 -1.83 -2.51 -23.51
C GLN A 751 -0.89 -2.50 -22.31
N SER A 752 -0.08 -1.45 -22.15
CA SER A 752 0.70 -1.23 -20.93
C SER A 752 -0.17 -1.04 -19.69
N LYS A 753 -1.43 -0.63 -19.87
CA LYS A 753 -2.37 -0.33 -18.78
C LYS A 753 -3.29 -1.53 -18.51
N PRO A 754 -3.50 -1.90 -17.23
CA PRO A 754 -4.30 -3.09 -16.88
C PRO A 754 -5.77 -2.96 -17.28
N GLN A 755 -6.33 -1.74 -17.22
CA GLN A 755 -7.75 -1.44 -17.47
C GLN A 755 -8.09 -1.12 -18.94
N CYS A 756 -7.10 -1.06 -19.83
CA CYS A 756 -7.30 -0.58 -21.20
C CYS A 756 -7.24 -1.70 -22.25
N GLY A 757 -8.02 -1.60 -23.33
CA GLY A 757 -7.89 -2.43 -24.52
C GLY A 757 -8.01 -1.61 -25.80
N TRP A 758 -7.50 -2.17 -26.89
CA TRP A 758 -7.39 -1.49 -28.17
C TRP A 758 -8.50 -1.94 -29.13
N CYS A 759 -9.28 -0.99 -29.63
CA CYS A 759 -10.27 -1.23 -30.68
C CYS A 759 -9.74 -0.75 -32.03
N ASN A 760 -9.47 -1.69 -32.93
CA ASN A 760 -9.03 -1.38 -34.29
C ASN A 760 -10.11 -0.72 -35.14
N ASP A 761 -9.67 0.12 -36.08
CA ASP A 761 -10.52 0.57 -37.17
C ASP A 761 -10.54 -0.42 -38.35
N GLU A 762 -11.25 -0.06 -39.42
CA GLU A 762 -11.43 -0.89 -40.62
C GLU A 762 -10.29 -0.76 -41.64
N THR A 763 -9.29 0.07 -41.37
CA THR A 763 -8.28 0.45 -42.37
C THR A 763 -7.16 -0.58 -42.49
N GLU A 764 -6.98 -1.42 -41.47
CA GLU A 764 -5.88 -2.39 -41.33
C GLU A 764 -4.48 -1.75 -41.38
N THR A 765 -4.37 -0.47 -41.04
CA THR A 765 -3.10 0.26 -41.00
C THR A 765 -2.51 0.39 -39.59
N GLY A 766 -3.15 -0.24 -38.60
CA GLY A 766 -2.76 -0.20 -37.20
C GLY A 766 -3.35 0.96 -36.40
N THR A 767 -4.25 1.75 -37.00
CA THR A 767 -5.01 2.80 -36.33
C THR A 767 -6.19 2.25 -35.53
N GLY A 768 -6.58 2.99 -34.49
CA GLY A 768 -7.62 2.54 -33.58
C GLY A 768 -7.86 3.49 -32.41
N LYS A 769 -8.60 3.01 -31.42
CA LYS A 769 -8.93 3.74 -30.20
C LYS A 769 -8.62 2.88 -28.98
N CYS A 770 -7.90 3.44 -28.02
CA CYS A 770 -7.72 2.84 -26.72
C CYS A 770 -8.92 3.17 -25.81
N MET A 771 -9.47 2.16 -25.14
CA MET A 771 -10.72 2.26 -24.37
C MET A 771 -10.66 1.42 -23.10
N ASP A 772 -11.44 1.77 -22.08
CA ASP A 772 -11.61 0.93 -20.90
C ASP A 772 -12.26 -0.40 -21.28
N GLY A 773 -11.71 -1.52 -20.80
CA GLY A 773 -12.26 -2.85 -21.10
C GLY A 773 -11.45 -4.02 -20.58
N GLY A 774 -12.01 -5.21 -20.76
CA GLY A 774 -11.42 -6.49 -20.38
C GLY A 774 -11.22 -7.42 -21.56
N ALA A 775 -10.90 -8.68 -21.28
CA ALA A 775 -10.69 -9.67 -22.34
C ALA A 775 -11.95 -9.96 -23.18
N THR A 776 -13.14 -9.74 -22.62
CA THR A 776 -14.42 -9.97 -23.30
C THR A 776 -14.90 -8.79 -24.15
N GLY A 777 -14.32 -7.60 -23.95
CA GLY A 777 -14.69 -6.40 -24.71
C GLY A 777 -14.49 -5.09 -23.95
N PRO A 778 -14.85 -3.94 -24.56
CA PRO A 778 -14.86 -2.66 -23.87
C PRO A 778 -15.98 -2.61 -22.81
N VAL A 779 -15.78 -1.79 -21.76
CA VAL A 779 -16.78 -1.54 -20.70
C VAL A 779 -18.11 -1.04 -21.29
N ILE A 780 -18.05 -0.29 -22.40
CA ILE A 780 -19.23 0.14 -23.16
C ILE A 780 -19.25 -0.63 -24.50
N PRO A 781 -20.01 -1.74 -24.63
CA PRO A 781 -19.94 -2.65 -25.77
C PRO A 781 -20.17 -1.98 -27.13
N ALA A 782 -21.12 -1.04 -27.22
CA ALA A 782 -21.46 -0.35 -28.45
C ALA A 782 -20.33 0.52 -29.04
N SER A 783 -19.27 0.76 -28.27
CA SER A 783 -18.18 1.65 -28.69
C SER A 783 -17.12 0.98 -29.56
N CYS A 784 -17.10 -0.35 -29.62
CA CYS A 784 -16.27 -1.12 -30.55
C CYS A 784 -17.17 -2.04 -31.39
N PRO A 785 -17.37 -1.76 -32.69
CA PRO A 785 -18.48 -2.33 -33.47
C PRO A 785 -18.36 -3.83 -33.79
N ALA A 786 -17.20 -4.45 -33.57
CA ALA A 786 -17.00 -5.89 -33.76
C ALA A 786 -16.03 -6.46 -32.73
N ALA A 787 -16.40 -7.59 -32.11
CA ALA A 787 -15.57 -8.27 -31.11
C ALA A 787 -14.20 -8.68 -31.65
N GLU A 788 -14.10 -9.02 -32.94
CA GLU A 788 -12.83 -9.39 -33.59
C GLU A 788 -11.85 -8.22 -33.74
N ARG A 789 -12.32 -6.98 -33.59
CA ARG A 789 -11.48 -5.78 -33.62
C ARG A 789 -10.95 -5.39 -32.25
N TRP A 790 -11.37 -6.10 -31.20
CA TRP A 790 -10.95 -5.84 -29.83
C TRP A 790 -9.68 -6.61 -29.48
N SER A 791 -8.68 -5.89 -29.00
CA SER A 791 -7.35 -6.41 -28.68
C SER A 791 -6.96 -6.04 -27.25
N PHE A 792 -7.20 -6.96 -26.31
CA PHE A 792 -6.90 -6.75 -24.89
C PHE A 792 -5.49 -7.19 -24.48
N LEU A 793 -5.07 -8.40 -24.86
CA LEU A 793 -3.80 -9.00 -24.44
C LEU A 793 -2.64 -8.80 -25.41
N LYS A 794 -2.95 -8.77 -26.72
CA LYS A 794 -1.95 -8.70 -27.78
C LYS A 794 -2.39 -7.68 -28.80
N CYS A 795 -1.45 -6.88 -29.28
CA CYS A 795 -1.75 -5.95 -30.33
C CYS A 795 -2.05 -6.68 -31.64
N PRO A 796 -2.86 -6.06 -32.51
CA PRO A 796 -3.01 -6.51 -33.88
C PRO A 796 -1.65 -6.59 -34.57
N LEU A 797 -1.50 -7.54 -35.50
CA LEU A 797 -0.22 -7.72 -36.20
C LEU A 797 0.25 -6.45 -36.89
N CYS A 798 -0.67 -5.70 -37.53
CA CYS A 798 -0.30 -4.49 -38.22
C CYS A 798 -0.40 -3.25 -37.32
N GLN A 799 0.70 -2.53 -37.14
CA GLN A 799 0.82 -1.35 -36.28
C GLN A 799 1.49 -0.15 -36.98
N CYS A 800 1.26 0.05 -38.28
CA CYS A 800 1.90 1.13 -39.06
C CYS A 800 1.35 2.55 -38.82
N ASN A 801 0.71 2.79 -37.67
CA ASN A 801 0.20 4.09 -37.23
C ASN A 801 -0.64 4.86 -38.27
N GLY A 802 -1.31 4.20 -39.23
CA GLY A 802 -2.10 4.91 -40.26
C GLY A 802 -1.31 5.32 -41.50
N HIS A 803 0.01 5.13 -41.49
CA HIS A 803 0.92 5.64 -42.50
C HIS A 803 1.40 4.58 -43.49
N SER A 804 1.10 3.31 -43.23
CA SER A 804 1.40 2.23 -44.16
C SER A 804 0.45 1.04 -43.99
N LYS A 805 0.49 0.10 -44.94
CA LYS A 805 -0.09 -1.23 -44.77
C LYS A 805 1.03 -2.22 -44.48
N CYS A 806 0.73 -3.22 -43.67
CA CYS A 806 1.68 -4.28 -43.40
C CYS A 806 1.75 -5.26 -44.57
N PHE A 807 2.92 -5.86 -44.73
CA PHE A 807 3.08 -6.97 -45.65
C PHE A 807 2.19 -8.15 -45.21
N ASN A 808 1.66 -8.90 -46.18
CA ASN A 808 0.53 -9.83 -46.00
C ASN A 808 0.67 -10.75 -44.77
N GLY A 809 -0.05 -10.45 -43.69
CA GLY A 809 -0.05 -11.22 -42.44
C GLY A 809 1.18 -11.02 -41.52
N THR A 810 1.99 -9.97 -41.74
CA THR A 810 3.16 -9.65 -40.89
C THR A 810 2.96 -8.33 -40.14
N ASN A 811 3.90 -8.02 -39.25
CA ASN A 811 4.00 -6.74 -38.54
C ASN A 811 4.94 -5.73 -39.22
N ILE A 812 5.37 -6.00 -40.45
CA ILE A 812 6.35 -5.18 -41.16
C ILE A 812 5.63 -4.17 -42.05
N CYS A 813 5.84 -2.89 -41.79
CA CYS A 813 5.35 -1.80 -42.62
C CYS A 813 6.06 -1.78 -43.97
N THR A 814 5.30 -1.61 -45.05
CA THR A 814 5.85 -1.66 -46.41
C THR A 814 6.63 -0.39 -46.75
N GLU A 815 5.94 0.75 -46.82
CA GLU A 815 6.53 2.07 -47.05
C GLU A 815 5.74 3.11 -46.27
N CYS A 816 6.42 3.87 -45.40
CA CYS A 816 5.80 4.91 -44.58
C CYS A 816 5.44 6.12 -45.43
N LYS A 817 4.18 6.57 -45.33
CA LYS A 817 3.64 7.73 -46.07
C LYS A 817 3.35 8.89 -45.14
N GLY A 818 3.32 10.11 -45.69
CA GLY A 818 2.99 11.31 -44.92
C GLY A 818 4.18 11.88 -44.14
N ASN A 819 5.39 11.73 -44.69
CA ASN A 819 6.65 12.19 -44.10
C ASN A 819 6.91 11.56 -42.72
N THR A 820 6.65 10.26 -42.62
CA THR A 820 6.89 9.44 -41.43
C THR A 820 7.97 8.40 -41.68
N THR A 821 8.57 7.90 -40.60
CA THR A 821 9.65 6.92 -40.58
C THR A 821 9.54 6.08 -39.30
N GLY A 822 10.39 5.06 -39.17
CA GLY A 822 10.35 4.09 -38.07
C GLY A 822 9.85 2.73 -38.52
N ASP A 823 9.99 1.72 -37.66
CA ASP A 823 9.58 0.34 -37.97
C ASP A 823 8.04 0.22 -38.05
N GLU A 824 7.33 1.08 -37.32
CA GLU A 824 5.87 1.20 -37.23
C GLU A 824 5.36 2.54 -37.83
N CYS A 825 6.20 3.27 -38.57
CA CYS A 825 5.90 4.61 -39.08
C CYS A 825 5.47 5.62 -38.00
N GLU A 826 6.02 5.48 -36.80
CA GLU A 826 5.65 6.16 -35.56
C GLU A 826 6.38 7.49 -35.33
N GLU A 827 7.38 7.81 -36.15
CA GLU A 827 8.17 9.03 -36.05
C GLU A 827 8.02 9.90 -37.31
N CYS A 828 8.24 11.21 -37.18
CA CYS A 828 8.35 12.09 -38.35
C CYS A 828 9.72 11.93 -39.01
N SER A 829 9.74 11.87 -40.34
CA SER A 829 10.97 11.82 -41.13
C SER A 829 11.85 13.06 -40.89
N ASN A 830 13.15 12.93 -41.17
CA ASN A 830 14.09 14.06 -41.10
C ASN A 830 13.56 15.29 -41.87
N GLY A 831 13.62 16.47 -41.22
CA GLY A 831 13.10 17.73 -41.78
C GLY A 831 11.61 17.98 -41.50
N PHE A 832 10.96 17.08 -40.77
CA PHE A 832 9.57 17.22 -40.31
C PHE A 832 9.46 17.00 -38.80
N TYR A 833 8.43 17.58 -38.19
CA TYR A 833 8.12 17.41 -36.79
C TYR A 833 6.61 17.31 -36.54
N GLY A 834 6.24 16.70 -35.42
CA GLY A 834 4.85 16.51 -35.03
C GLY A 834 4.68 15.23 -34.23
N ASP A 835 3.48 14.66 -34.31
CA ASP A 835 3.16 13.37 -33.74
C ASP A 835 2.56 12.52 -34.86
N ALA A 836 3.29 11.48 -35.27
CA ALA A 836 2.91 10.56 -36.34
C ALA A 836 2.04 9.40 -35.85
N LYS A 837 1.85 9.24 -34.53
CA LYS A 837 1.12 8.11 -33.97
C LYS A 837 -0.35 8.17 -34.33
N ASN A 838 -0.93 7.01 -34.66
CA ASN A 838 -2.36 6.81 -34.88
C ASN A 838 -3.02 7.77 -35.88
N GLY A 839 -2.44 7.90 -37.07
CA GLY A 839 -2.93 8.75 -38.16
C GLY A 839 -2.58 10.22 -37.98
N GLY A 840 -1.55 10.50 -37.18
CA GLY A 840 -1.05 11.83 -36.92
C GLY A 840 -0.44 12.51 -38.16
N GLN A 841 0.05 13.74 -37.99
CA GLN A 841 0.57 14.54 -39.11
C GLN A 841 1.91 15.16 -38.78
N CYS A 842 2.83 15.07 -39.74
CA CYS A 842 4.16 15.65 -39.68
C CYS A 842 4.23 16.91 -40.54
N SER A 843 4.62 18.03 -39.91
CA SER A 843 4.78 19.33 -40.55
C SER A 843 6.25 19.63 -40.82
N ALA A 844 6.55 20.35 -41.90
CA ALA A 844 7.93 20.70 -42.24
C ALA A 844 8.55 21.64 -41.19
N CYS A 845 9.83 21.42 -40.87
CA CYS A 845 10.60 22.29 -39.98
C CYS A 845 10.66 23.72 -40.55
N SER A 846 10.38 24.72 -39.72
CA SER A 846 10.39 26.14 -40.11
C SER A 846 11.57 26.89 -39.48
N CYS A 847 12.77 26.67 -40.01
CA CYS A 847 14.04 27.10 -39.39
C CYS A 847 14.66 28.37 -39.99
N ASN A 848 13.87 29.24 -40.63
CA ASN A 848 14.32 30.50 -41.24
C ASN A 848 15.53 30.36 -42.18
N GLY A 849 15.71 29.21 -42.84
CA GLY A 849 16.87 28.90 -43.70
C GLY A 849 18.16 28.56 -42.95
N GLN A 850 18.18 28.64 -41.63
CA GLN A 850 19.37 28.39 -40.79
C GLN A 850 19.56 26.93 -40.39
N ALA A 851 18.59 26.06 -40.66
CA ALA A 851 18.68 24.61 -40.50
C ALA A 851 17.77 23.89 -41.49
N ASP A 852 18.13 22.66 -41.86
CA ASP A 852 17.28 21.77 -42.69
C ASP A 852 16.57 20.70 -41.84
N THR A 853 17.04 20.50 -40.61
CA THR A 853 16.51 19.51 -39.67
C THR A 853 16.12 20.17 -38.35
N CYS A 854 15.12 19.59 -37.71
CA CYS A 854 14.67 19.97 -36.38
C CYS A 854 14.38 18.71 -35.57
N ASN A 855 14.22 18.88 -34.26
CA ASN A 855 13.79 17.82 -33.38
C ASN A 855 12.43 17.27 -33.85
N PRO A 856 12.31 15.96 -34.15
CA PRO A 856 11.10 15.36 -34.72
C PRO A 856 9.84 15.51 -33.86
N SER A 857 9.97 15.68 -32.54
CA SER A 857 8.83 15.84 -31.64
C SER A 857 8.52 17.31 -31.33
N SER A 858 9.55 18.13 -31.06
CA SER A 858 9.35 19.51 -30.58
C SER A 858 9.33 20.57 -31.70
N GLY A 859 9.89 20.24 -32.86
CA GLY A 859 10.12 21.16 -33.97
C GLY A 859 11.28 22.14 -33.76
N GLU A 860 12.08 21.96 -32.70
CA GLU A 860 13.22 22.82 -32.41
C GLU A 860 14.36 22.59 -33.40
N CYS A 861 14.77 23.65 -34.09
CA CYS A 861 15.72 23.60 -35.19
C CYS A 861 17.16 23.41 -34.71
N PHE A 862 17.89 22.53 -35.41
CA PHE A 862 19.33 22.35 -35.17
C PHE A 862 20.12 23.37 -36.00
N CYS A 863 20.29 24.58 -35.45
CA CYS A 863 20.88 25.72 -36.17
C CYS A 863 22.33 25.44 -36.64
N ARG A 864 22.59 25.70 -37.93
CA ARG A 864 23.90 25.46 -38.57
C ARG A 864 24.99 26.45 -38.16
N THR A 865 24.61 27.68 -37.88
CA THR A 865 25.57 28.76 -37.62
C THR A 865 25.76 28.96 -36.12
N ARG A 866 27.01 28.88 -35.66
CA ARG A 866 27.38 29.16 -34.27
C ARG A 866 26.97 30.59 -33.91
N GLY A 867 26.23 30.75 -32.82
CA GLY A 867 25.70 32.04 -32.36
C GLY A 867 24.32 32.41 -32.93
N VAL A 868 23.72 31.57 -33.77
CA VAL A 868 22.28 31.61 -34.09
C VAL A 868 21.55 30.67 -33.12
N THR A 869 20.48 31.16 -32.48
CA THR A 869 19.72 30.47 -31.44
C THR A 869 18.22 30.75 -31.57
N GLY A 870 17.42 30.15 -30.69
CA GLY A 870 15.96 30.22 -30.72
C GLY A 870 15.34 28.98 -31.36
N LYS A 871 14.06 28.73 -31.07
CA LYS A 871 13.36 27.49 -31.47
C LYS A 871 13.38 27.27 -32.99
N ASN A 872 13.35 28.36 -33.75
CA ASN A 872 13.33 28.38 -35.21
C ASN A 872 14.61 29.02 -35.79
N CYS A 873 15.69 29.09 -35.02
CA CYS A 873 16.93 29.78 -35.39
C CYS A 873 16.74 31.26 -35.71
N GLU A 874 15.88 31.94 -34.95
CA GLU A 874 15.39 33.26 -35.27
C GLU A 874 16.08 34.41 -34.52
N LYS A 875 17.05 34.10 -33.65
CA LYS A 875 17.76 35.07 -32.79
C LYS A 875 19.27 34.85 -32.79
N CYS A 876 20.02 35.87 -32.36
CA CYS A 876 21.45 35.74 -32.07
C CYS A 876 21.69 35.43 -30.59
N ASP A 877 22.79 34.75 -30.31
CA ASP A 877 23.27 34.49 -28.95
C ASP A 877 23.95 35.73 -28.35
N ASP A 878 23.12 36.65 -27.87
CA ASP A 878 23.58 37.89 -27.23
C ASP A 878 24.47 37.59 -26.00
N SER A 879 24.22 36.48 -25.31
CA SER A 879 24.99 36.08 -24.11
C SER A 879 26.46 35.81 -24.43
N ASN A 880 26.73 35.30 -25.64
CA ASN A 880 28.07 35.05 -26.16
C ASN A 880 28.51 36.13 -27.17
N LYS A 881 27.93 37.33 -27.10
CA LYS A 881 28.30 38.52 -27.90
C LYS A 881 28.13 38.36 -29.42
N TYR A 882 27.25 37.46 -29.86
CA TYR A 882 26.87 37.42 -31.28
C TYR A 882 25.80 38.49 -31.55
N SER A 883 25.90 39.17 -32.68
CA SER A 883 24.95 40.21 -33.08
C SER A 883 24.66 40.15 -34.57
N GLY A 884 23.47 40.60 -34.98
CA GLY A 884 22.99 40.50 -36.36
C GLY A 884 21.50 40.19 -36.43
N ASN A 885 21.05 39.69 -37.57
CA ASN A 885 19.68 39.21 -37.74
C ASN A 885 19.72 37.93 -38.59
N PRO A 886 19.38 36.76 -38.03
CA PRO A 886 19.46 35.48 -38.74
C PRO A 886 18.23 35.16 -39.62
N LYS A 887 17.21 36.03 -39.65
CA LYS A 887 16.03 35.86 -40.51
C LYS A 887 16.29 36.35 -41.94
N ASP A 888 15.44 35.91 -42.88
CA ASP A 888 15.40 36.41 -44.27
C ASP A 888 16.75 36.36 -45.00
N GLY A 889 17.55 35.30 -44.75
CA GLY A 889 18.88 35.13 -45.36
C GLY A 889 20.01 35.89 -44.66
N GLY A 890 19.73 36.58 -43.55
CA GLY A 890 20.76 37.17 -42.69
C GLY A 890 21.45 36.14 -41.78
N THR A 891 22.38 36.59 -40.93
CA THR A 891 23.08 35.72 -39.98
C THR A 891 23.56 36.50 -38.75
N CYS A 892 24.15 35.79 -37.80
CA CYS A 892 24.74 36.35 -36.58
C CYS A 892 26.26 36.34 -36.68
N TYR A 893 26.91 37.40 -36.22
CA TYR A 893 28.35 37.59 -36.30
C TYR A 893 28.95 37.78 -34.92
N TYR A 894 30.13 37.21 -34.72
CA TYR A 894 30.96 37.52 -33.57
C TYR A 894 31.94 38.67 -33.93
N PRO A 895 31.94 39.79 -33.21
CA PRO A 895 32.84 40.90 -33.49
C PRO A 895 34.28 40.55 -33.08
N LEU A 896 35.22 40.71 -34.01
CA LEU A 896 36.65 40.58 -33.75
C LEU A 896 37.30 41.96 -33.67
N ASN A 897 38.13 42.16 -32.66
CA ASN A 897 38.97 43.34 -32.55
C ASN A 897 40.31 43.08 -33.24
N THR A 898 40.83 44.09 -33.94
CA THR A 898 42.21 44.07 -34.44
C THR A 898 43.18 43.94 -33.27
N ASP A 899 44.29 43.21 -33.47
CA ASP A 899 45.39 42.98 -32.50
C ASP A 899 45.17 41.89 -31.43
N PHE A 900 44.11 41.07 -31.52
CA PHE A 900 43.87 39.93 -30.61
C PHE A 900 43.88 38.58 -31.32
N GLN A 901 44.41 37.54 -30.64
CA GLN A 901 44.32 36.14 -31.09
C GLN A 901 43.11 35.46 -30.43
N TYR A 902 42.26 34.82 -31.25
CA TYR A 902 41.06 34.12 -30.80
C TYR A 902 41.17 32.61 -31.05
N THR A 903 40.67 31.80 -30.11
CA THR A 903 40.60 30.34 -30.22
C THR A 903 39.16 29.89 -30.01
N PHE A 904 38.64 29.12 -30.97
CA PHE A 904 37.30 28.54 -30.89
C PHE A 904 37.40 27.03 -30.78
N ASN A 905 36.69 26.44 -29.82
CA ASN A 905 36.63 25.00 -29.62
C ASN A 905 35.22 24.50 -29.95
N LEU A 906 35.12 23.55 -30.89
CA LEU A 906 33.89 22.88 -31.32
C LEU A 906 33.94 21.37 -31.03
N SER A 907 34.57 20.99 -29.91
CA SER A 907 34.76 19.57 -29.56
C SER A 907 33.63 18.98 -28.71
N LYS A 908 32.57 19.73 -28.40
CA LYS A 908 31.48 19.24 -27.54
C LYS A 908 30.45 18.48 -28.38
N LYS A 909 29.79 17.49 -27.76
CA LYS A 909 28.73 16.70 -28.41
C LYS A 909 27.54 17.57 -28.86
N GLU A 910 27.31 18.69 -28.17
CA GLU A 910 26.28 19.70 -28.50
C GLU A 910 26.63 20.53 -29.75
N ASP A 911 27.91 20.60 -30.14
CA ASP A 911 28.37 21.40 -31.27
C ASP A 911 28.25 20.67 -32.62
N ILE A 912 27.75 19.41 -32.60
CA ILE A 912 27.72 18.51 -33.77
C ILE A 912 26.93 19.05 -34.96
N ASN A 913 25.98 19.96 -34.71
CA ASN A 913 25.12 20.53 -35.74
C ASN A 913 25.67 21.84 -36.33
N PHE A 914 26.73 22.42 -35.75
CA PHE A 914 27.34 23.64 -36.29
C PHE A 914 28.23 23.31 -37.49
N THR A 915 27.91 23.91 -38.63
CA THR A 915 28.70 23.79 -39.87
C THR A 915 29.33 25.13 -40.29
N GLN A 916 28.93 26.23 -39.64
CA GLN A 916 29.40 27.57 -39.96
C GLN A 916 29.60 28.43 -38.71
N ILE A 917 30.56 29.34 -38.76
CA ILE A 917 30.76 30.43 -37.78
C ILE A 917 31.09 31.70 -38.56
N ASN A 918 30.45 32.81 -38.21
CA ASN A 918 30.61 34.08 -38.91
C ASN A 918 31.27 35.12 -38.00
N PHE A 919 32.25 35.82 -38.56
CA PHE A 919 33.00 36.87 -37.87
C PHE A 919 32.79 38.21 -38.56
N LEU A 920 32.69 39.27 -37.78
CA LEU A 920 32.65 40.65 -38.28
C LEU A 920 33.84 41.41 -37.74
N ASN A 921 34.68 41.94 -38.62
CA ASN A 921 35.75 42.84 -38.23
C ASN A 921 35.19 44.26 -38.12
N ILE A 922 35.28 44.86 -36.93
CA ILE A 922 34.87 46.25 -36.71
C ILE A 922 36.15 47.07 -36.61
N PRO A 923 36.46 47.93 -37.60
CA PRO A 923 37.62 48.80 -37.52
C PRO A 923 37.48 49.70 -36.29
N LEU A 924 38.49 49.71 -35.41
CA LEU A 924 38.55 50.68 -34.32
C LEU A 924 38.66 52.07 -34.95
N SER A 925 37.64 52.92 -34.77
CA SER A 925 37.66 54.33 -35.14
C SER A 925 38.51 55.16 -34.19
#